data_AF-A0A1R2BKW1-F1
#
_entry.id   AF-A0A1R2BKW1-F1
#
_cell.length_a   1.000
_cell.length_b   1.000
_cell.length_c   1.000
_cell.angle_alpha   90.00
_cell.angle_beta   90.00
_cell.angle_gamma   90.00
#
_symmetry.space_group_name_H-M   'P 1'
#
loop_
_entity.id
_entity.type
_entity.pdbx_description
1 polymer ?
#
loop_
_entity_poly.entity_id
_entity_poly.type
_entity_poly.pdbx_seq_one_letter_code
_entity_poly.pdbx_strand_id
1 'polypeptide(L)'
;MRLLLVFYFLTFVESWNVYIPSTKTPPANRAAICISYIHSKDLIITFGGFSGKMYYSDTWAFYLSNNTWEDVILTSDINPCINYLASRIYYGGFTSVLNDKFYIFGGKTYTGLKNDFWEFDPNDFSWTNLITKNPPSMRQAYAFTSYLKDGNEYFAIFGGETQYGSKNDLHILNMTTLEWTEMENFGIKMNPYSYNCMEYFNGCFYATSGLTANHYNFRLYKYCLDDQMWVELTDPNETEDNRAFHQCIIYGDYFYVLSGGLTAWFEPIIKVNIAENNYLWAVDEKMPLFAVDSYGLALRDNILYFFGGFNYEYNSYTNEFYSIDLDTGNNIILSYSDLSPEKRSHASMTAINGELYLFGGKTLNTLYNNMWVFNIEKEKWRVQSMSGELPTPRHSHAVDSDGDALVLFGGEDISGFRNDLFIYNSLNSDWKKLIPNSGIIPRSIKGACLALKFPIIYIYGGITESGLSGELWQFDIGSLEYKKLSSSIPKSYSKCYILDNLFYCLEGSSINDSGMQGYSIYDIDTDTWEVIKYEYYPYANSIQILLNDTFVKVGGQQWLIELSGDATIFKPDGSMYWYPDTFAYVYFSAFTYYRDRIYSFGGGSCQGLLPIFIYGSYDFYYIDMKEICSTGECNPICSKGTYKSDQGCIECEPGSYSEIMGSEICKLCPIGTYNSIKGGSSYRQCLPCPEETFNSKPGSSLCFECPAGFNCPAGSKQPNKINISDDYSSVQPKMYSSDDNSINLIYILVVMTVFLFLIIIVLSISNFKNKLNLIDFYIDKHNYNLNEPMILTKNQTGGFFSLIFLIIAIIFVGSSIIEYKINNIQETKALVPLIILEENSKIFTADKLEIECTLIGYRGDCEENYVCNPKIFINITNLYGSFKHSCKASDNEECVIKLTCYNCELRGGASIFINSKEKLSYASKIYVNITSDSSIPNEISSIRNELYASKKYVFIGSEASKFYYTLTPSLFKSQSSMWKSELTGYHVSSEQFPLHGSQSLDIDLPISAELKVIIFLYKSGLGLFTDRIFKQSVLIFISGILGSVFGILGSLAGIMRFYEGKYNSLMQNFLNRKSFYDIKNKRRMIHHTNFGKDNEILEDHGSKGTLIVEEVKLNTLVR
;
A
#
# COMPACT_ATOMS: atom_id res chain seq x y z
N MET A 1 -66.36 20.36 8.97
CA MET A 1 -65.57 19.68 7.92
C MET A 1 -64.69 20.63 7.10
N ARG A 2 -65.16 21.75 6.52
CA ARG A 2 -64.26 22.69 5.78
C ARG A 2 -63.50 23.72 6.64
N LEU A 3 -63.84 23.90 7.92
CA LEU A 3 -63.17 24.82 8.85
C LEU A 3 -62.08 24.19 9.74
N LEU A 4 -61.83 22.88 9.61
CA LEU A 4 -60.80 22.15 10.38
C LEU A 4 -59.46 22.00 9.64
N LEU A 5 -59.44 22.21 8.31
CA LEU A 5 -58.22 22.13 7.50
C LEU A 5 -57.32 23.37 7.62
N VAL A 6 -57.90 24.54 7.95
CA VAL A 6 -57.15 25.81 8.03
C VAL A 6 -56.29 25.89 9.31
N PHE A 7 -56.69 25.20 10.39
CA PHE A 7 -55.96 25.21 11.66
C PHE A 7 -54.77 24.24 11.72
N TYR A 8 -54.62 23.34 10.73
CA TYR A 8 -53.50 22.39 10.66
C TYR A 8 -52.25 22.96 9.96
N PHE A 9 -52.34 24.19 9.42
CA PHE A 9 -51.26 24.83 8.65
C PHE A 9 -50.39 25.80 9.47
N LEU A 10 -50.64 25.96 10.78
CA LEU A 10 -50.02 26.99 11.63
C LEU A 10 -49.66 26.49 13.04
N THR A 11 -49.19 25.24 13.17
CA THR A 11 -48.72 24.69 14.46
C THR A 11 -47.27 24.23 14.38
N PHE A 12 -46.37 25.06 14.91
CA PHE A 12 -45.02 24.72 15.38
C PHE A 12 -44.19 23.78 14.49
N VAL A 13 -43.62 24.34 13.43
CA VAL A 13 -42.31 23.88 12.95
C VAL A 13 -41.24 24.54 13.83
N GLU A 14 -40.98 23.93 15.00
CA GLU A 14 -39.64 24.01 15.59
C GLU A 14 -38.78 23.05 14.77
N SER A 15 -38.17 23.56 13.69
CA SER A 15 -37.30 22.77 12.82
C SER A 15 -36.06 22.33 13.58
N TRP A 16 -35.92 21.03 13.78
CA TRP A 16 -34.63 20.42 14.07
C TRP A 16 -33.66 20.73 12.92
N ASN A 17 -32.42 21.05 13.25
CA ASN A 17 -31.51 21.71 12.33
C ASN A 17 -30.79 20.67 11.47
N VAL A 18 -31.47 20.22 10.43
CA VAL A 18 -30.83 19.73 9.20
C VAL A 18 -29.89 20.84 8.71
N TYR A 19 -28.63 20.80 9.15
CA TYR A 19 -27.66 21.81 8.79
C TYR A 19 -27.17 21.49 7.40
N ILE A 20 -27.63 22.32 6.48
CA ILE A 20 -27.15 22.37 5.12
C ILE A 20 -25.88 23.24 5.15
N PRO A 21 -24.70 22.75 4.70
CA PRO A 21 -23.46 23.52 4.66
C PRO A 21 -23.65 24.92 4.06
N SER A 22 -22.85 25.88 4.52
CA SER A 22 -22.98 27.29 4.10
C SER A 22 -22.89 27.44 2.58
N THR A 23 -22.06 26.60 1.95
CA THR A 23 -22.12 26.28 0.53
C THR A 23 -23.20 25.21 0.25
N LYS A 24 -24.47 25.62 0.19
CA LYS A 24 -25.51 24.79 -0.45
C LYS A 24 -25.07 24.46 -1.86
N THR A 25 -25.33 23.24 -2.34
CA THR A 25 -25.01 22.79 -3.70
C THR A 25 -25.51 23.81 -4.74
N PRO A 26 -24.65 24.63 -5.37
CA PRO A 26 -25.12 25.64 -6.31
C PRO A 26 -25.53 24.96 -7.63
N PRO A 27 -26.39 25.61 -8.45
CA PRO A 27 -26.65 25.13 -9.80
C PRO A 27 -25.34 25.03 -10.57
N ALA A 28 -25.17 23.96 -11.35
CA ALA A 28 -23.93 23.76 -12.13
C ALA A 28 -23.65 24.95 -13.08
N ASN A 29 -22.37 25.33 -13.21
CA ASN A 29 -21.83 26.46 -13.99
C ASN A 29 -22.53 26.62 -15.35
N ARG A 30 -23.12 27.79 -15.62
CA ARG A 30 -24.03 27.98 -16.75
C ARG A 30 -24.08 29.42 -17.26
N ALA A 31 -24.26 29.55 -18.57
CA ALA A 31 -24.50 30.81 -19.28
C ALA A 31 -25.74 30.71 -20.20
N ALA A 32 -26.07 31.82 -20.85
CA ALA A 32 -27.17 31.99 -21.81
C ALA A 32 -28.57 31.77 -21.19
N ILE A 33 -28.72 32.21 -19.94
CA ILE A 33 -29.92 32.13 -19.10
C ILE A 33 -30.63 33.48 -18.98
N CYS A 34 -31.87 33.45 -18.52
CA CYS A 34 -32.57 34.61 -17.96
C CYS A 34 -32.92 34.28 -16.50
N ILE A 35 -32.75 35.27 -15.61
CA ILE A 35 -33.22 35.22 -14.22
C ILE A 35 -34.28 36.29 -14.01
N SER A 36 -35.11 36.14 -12.98
CA SER A 36 -36.07 37.19 -12.60
C SER A 36 -36.41 37.15 -11.12
N TYR A 37 -36.81 38.30 -10.56
CA TYR A 37 -37.21 38.43 -9.16
C TYR A 37 -38.71 38.15 -8.99
N ILE A 38 -39.10 37.48 -7.90
CA ILE A 38 -40.48 37.14 -7.56
C ILE A 38 -40.83 37.82 -6.24
N HIS A 39 -41.74 38.78 -6.29
CA HIS A 39 -41.98 39.78 -5.24
C HIS A 39 -42.68 39.20 -4.02
N SER A 40 -43.61 38.26 -4.22
CA SER A 40 -44.42 37.66 -3.16
C SER A 40 -43.67 36.64 -2.29
N LYS A 41 -42.55 36.10 -2.80
CA LYS A 41 -41.73 35.07 -2.14
C LYS A 41 -40.31 35.51 -1.78
N ASP A 42 -39.90 36.71 -2.17
CA ASP A 42 -38.54 37.25 -1.95
C ASP A 42 -37.42 36.29 -2.43
N LEU A 43 -37.56 35.84 -3.68
CA LEU A 43 -36.63 34.91 -4.33
C LEU A 43 -36.34 35.32 -5.76
N ILE A 44 -35.24 34.81 -6.30
CA ILE A 44 -34.85 34.95 -7.71
C ILE A 44 -34.92 33.59 -8.38
N ILE A 45 -35.64 33.50 -9.49
CA ILE A 45 -35.81 32.28 -10.28
C ILE A 45 -34.89 32.28 -11.49
N THR A 46 -34.42 31.10 -11.89
CA THR A 46 -33.63 30.86 -13.10
C THR A 46 -34.02 29.54 -13.76
N PHE A 47 -33.86 29.44 -15.08
CA PHE A 47 -34.20 28.25 -15.85
C PHE A 47 -33.11 27.88 -16.88
N GLY A 48 -32.80 26.59 -17.00
CA GLY A 48 -31.96 26.06 -18.07
C GLY A 48 -30.53 26.63 -18.11
N GLY A 49 -30.01 26.90 -19.32
CA GLY A 49 -28.63 27.38 -19.54
C GLY A 49 -27.69 26.36 -20.18
N PHE A 50 -26.41 26.71 -20.31
CA PHE A 50 -25.38 25.88 -20.97
C PHE A 50 -23.98 26.02 -20.35
N SER A 51 -23.25 24.90 -20.27
CA SER A 51 -21.92 24.79 -19.62
C SER A 51 -20.77 24.44 -20.58
N GLY A 52 -20.90 24.74 -21.87
CA GLY A 52 -19.94 24.32 -22.90
C GLY A 52 -20.06 22.85 -23.31
N LYS A 53 -20.54 21.97 -22.40
CA LYS A 53 -20.71 20.52 -22.62
C LYS A 53 -22.17 20.06 -22.53
N MET A 54 -22.93 20.57 -21.56
CA MET A 54 -24.32 20.19 -21.32
C MET A 54 -25.23 21.43 -21.37
N TYR A 55 -26.44 21.24 -21.88
CA TYR A 55 -27.52 22.22 -21.80
C TYR A 55 -28.49 21.77 -20.70
N TYR A 56 -28.92 22.67 -19.83
CA TYR A 56 -29.77 22.36 -18.69
C TYR A 56 -31.27 22.62 -18.97
N SER A 57 -32.13 21.92 -18.22
CA SER A 57 -33.59 22.04 -18.25
C SER A 57 -34.21 22.00 -16.85
N ASP A 58 -33.38 22.28 -15.83
CA ASP A 58 -33.76 22.43 -14.44
C ASP A 58 -34.27 23.87 -14.18
N THR A 59 -35.05 24.02 -13.12
CA THR A 59 -35.53 25.31 -12.61
C THR A 59 -34.94 25.48 -11.22
N TRP A 60 -34.35 26.63 -10.91
CA TRP A 60 -33.75 26.89 -9.59
C TRP A 60 -34.28 28.18 -9.00
N ALA A 61 -34.40 28.20 -7.68
CA ALA A 61 -34.72 29.38 -6.88
C ALA A 61 -33.55 29.74 -5.97
N PHE A 62 -33.27 31.03 -5.79
CA PHE A 62 -32.38 31.56 -4.76
C PHE A 62 -33.19 32.45 -3.81
N TYR A 63 -33.27 32.08 -2.54
CA TYR A 63 -34.02 32.83 -1.53
C TYR A 63 -33.14 33.90 -0.91
N LEU A 64 -33.55 35.16 -1.03
CA LEU A 64 -32.77 36.31 -0.54
C LEU A 64 -32.85 36.46 0.98
N SER A 65 -33.80 35.80 1.64
CA SER A 65 -33.97 35.78 3.09
C SER A 65 -32.90 34.97 3.84
N ASN A 66 -32.26 33.99 3.19
CA ASN A 66 -31.24 33.13 3.79
C ASN A 66 -30.01 32.89 2.90
N ASN A 67 -29.96 33.48 1.70
CA ASN A 67 -28.93 33.30 0.69
C ASN A 67 -28.69 31.83 0.26
N THR A 68 -29.78 31.06 0.05
CA THR A 68 -29.66 29.65 -0.34
C THR A 68 -30.37 29.30 -1.65
N TRP A 69 -29.75 28.42 -2.43
CA TRP A 69 -30.29 27.81 -3.65
C TRP A 69 -31.26 26.65 -3.36
N GLU A 70 -32.19 26.35 -4.28
CA GLU A 70 -33.05 25.16 -4.27
C GLU A 70 -33.33 24.68 -5.72
N ASP A 71 -33.19 23.38 -6.01
CA ASP A 71 -33.61 22.76 -7.28
C ASP A 71 -35.14 22.61 -7.23
N VAL A 72 -35.85 23.40 -8.03
CA VAL A 72 -37.32 23.51 -7.96
C VAL A 72 -37.95 22.30 -8.64
N ILE A 73 -38.35 21.33 -7.81
CA ILE A 73 -39.04 20.13 -8.25
C ILE A 73 -40.41 20.50 -8.80
N LEU A 74 -40.54 20.42 -10.13
CA LEU A 74 -41.75 20.76 -10.86
C LEU A 74 -42.89 19.79 -10.49
N THR A 75 -44.08 20.34 -10.27
CA THR A 75 -45.26 19.54 -9.91
C THR A 75 -45.99 18.92 -11.11
N SER A 76 -45.54 19.23 -12.34
CA SER A 76 -46.10 18.75 -13.60
C SER A 76 -45.02 18.25 -14.57
N ASP A 77 -45.26 17.11 -15.22
CA ASP A 77 -44.45 16.63 -16.36
C ASP A 77 -44.48 17.60 -17.56
N ILE A 78 -45.51 18.45 -17.63
CA ILE A 78 -45.62 19.54 -18.60
C ILE A 78 -44.64 20.64 -18.18
N ASN A 79 -43.65 20.91 -19.03
CA ASN A 79 -42.65 21.97 -18.86
C ASN A 79 -42.04 22.39 -20.22
N PRO A 80 -41.26 23.49 -20.30
CA PRO A 80 -40.70 23.99 -21.56
C PRO A 80 -39.70 23.05 -22.25
N CYS A 81 -39.40 21.91 -21.64
CA CYS A 81 -38.38 20.93 -22.00
C CYS A 81 -38.88 19.46 -21.87
N ILE A 82 -40.11 19.15 -22.31
CA ILE A 82 -40.80 17.83 -22.23
C ILE A 82 -39.99 16.56 -22.61
N ASN A 83 -38.79 16.68 -23.19
CA ASN A 83 -37.79 15.60 -23.22
C ASN A 83 -36.40 16.19 -22.91
N TYR A 84 -35.48 15.39 -22.37
CA TYR A 84 -34.08 15.78 -22.06
C TYR A 84 -33.27 16.39 -23.24
N LEU A 85 -33.80 16.33 -24.47
CA LEU A 85 -33.24 16.99 -25.67
C LEU A 85 -33.75 18.43 -25.86
N ALA A 86 -34.50 18.99 -24.92
CA ALA A 86 -35.21 20.26 -25.09
C ALA A 86 -34.71 21.41 -24.17
N SER A 87 -33.64 21.20 -23.41
CA SER A 87 -32.87 22.22 -22.67
C SER A 87 -32.72 23.54 -23.43
N ARG A 88 -32.87 24.69 -22.75
CA ARG A 88 -33.12 26.00 -23.39
C ARG A 88 -32.06 27.06 -23.06
N ILE A 89 -31.67 27.84 -24.08
CA ILE A 89 -30.74 28.99 -23.99
C ILE A 89 -31.18 30.18 -24.84
N TYR A 90 -30.67 31.38 -24.53
CA TYR A 90 -30.90 32.63 -25.26
C TYR A 90 -32.39 32.91 -25.55
N TYR A 91 -33.22 32.59 -24.56
CA TYR A 91 -34.64 32.89 -24.49
C TYR A 91 -34.84 34.19 -23.69
N GLY A 92 -35.93 34.92 -23.96
CA GLY A 92 -36.33 36.06 -23.15
C GLY A 92 -37.34 35.65 -22.08
N GLY A 93 -37.35 36.34 -20.93
CA GLY A 93 -38.27 36.07 -19.84
C GLY A 93 -38.38 37.21 -18.83
N PHE A 94 -39.44 37.20 -18.03
CA PHE A 94 -39.76 38.25 -17.05
C PHE A 94 -40.77 37.74 -16.00
N THR A 95 -40.76 38.29 -14.80
CA THR A 95 -41.87 38.16 -13.85
C THR A 95 -42.92 39.23 -14.12
N SER A 96 -44.20 38.85 -14.19
CA SER A 96 -45.33 39.79 -14.30
C SER A 96 -45.50 40.59 -13.01
N VAL A 97 -45.65 41.91 -13.13
CA VAL A 97 -45.92 42.79 -11.99
C VAL A 97 -47.38 42.69 -11.53
N LEU A 98 -48.27 42.13 -12.35
CA LEU A 98 -49.71 42.00 -12.06
C LEU A 98 -50.09 40.69 -11.37
N ASN A 99 -49.34 39.60 -11.60
CA ASN A 99 -49.67 38.27 -11.04
C ASN A 99 -48.47 37.52 -10.42
N ASP A 100 -47.27 38.10 -10.47
CA ASP A 100 -46.01 37.56 -9.92
C ASP A 100 -45.59 36.18 -10.48
N LYS A 101 -46.13 35.78 -11.64
CA LYS A 101 -45.71 34.59 -12.40
C LYS A 101 -44.54 34.91 -13.32
N PHE A 102 -43.69 33.91 -13.56
CA PHE A 102 -42.52 34.02 -14.43
C PHE A 102 -42.86 33.50 -15.83
N TYR A 103 -42.58 34.29 -16.86
CA TYR A 103 -42.88 34.00 -18.27
C TYR A 103 -41.59 33.84 -19.07
N ILE A 104 -41.57 32.91 -20.04
CA ILE A 104 -40.48 32.77 -21.02
C ILE A 104 -40.98 32.62 -22.45
N PHE A 105 -40.22 33.13 -23.42
CA PHE A 105 -40.49 33.02 -24.85
C PHE A 105 -39.30 32.47 -25.63
N GLY A 106 -39.56 31.65 -26.65
CA GLY A 106 -38.59 31.34 -27.72
C GLY A 106 -37.23 30.79 -27.25
N GLY A 107 -36.15 31.26 -27.87
CA GLY A 107 -34.79 30.77 -27.64
C GLY A 107 -34.44 29.51 -28.44
N LYS A 108 -33.39 28.81 -28.01
CA LYS A 108 -32.81 27.65 -28.71
C LYS A 108 -32.72 26.42 -27.80
N THR A 109 -32.94 25.26 -28.41
CA THR A 109 -32.80 23.92 -27.82
C THR A 109 -31.96 23.01 -28.74
N TYR A 110 -31.58 21.80 -28.32
CA TYR A 110 -30.93 20.83 -29.24
C TYR A 110 -31.82 20.51 -30.47
N THR A 111 -33.15 20.58 -30.32
CA THR A 111 -34.10 20.38 -31.43
C THR A 111 -34.25 21.59 -32.38
N GLY A 112 -33.54 22.70 -32.11
CA GLY A 112 -33.61 23.94 -32.87
C GLY A 112 -34.22 25.11 -32.10
N LEU A 113 -34.43 26.22 -32.83
CA LEU A 113 -35.07 27.46 -32.34
C LEU A 113 -36.56 27.24 -31.99
N LYS A 114 -37.12 28.15 -31.21
CA LYS A 114 -38.53 28.13 -30.78
C LYS A 114 -39.22 29.49 -30.88
N ASN A 115 -40.55 29.48 -30.84
CA ASN A 115 -41.46 30.64 -30.65
C ASN A 115 -42.68 30.25 -29.79
N ASP A 116 -42.51 29.29 -28.89
CA ASP A 116 -43.48 28.95 -27.85
C ASP A 116 -43.40 29.96 -26.68
N PHE A 117 -44.52 30.15 -25.99
CA PHE A 117 -44.64 30.99 -24.81
C PHE A 117 -45.07 30.14 -23.61
N TRP A 118 -44.44 30.35 -22.47
CA TRP A 118 -44.64 29.53 -21.28
C TRP A 118 -44.78 30.40 -20.03
N GLU A 119 -45.65 29.96 -19.13
CA GLU A 119 -45.91 30.51 -17.81
C GLU A 119 -45.43 29.52 -16.74
N PHE A 120 -44.76 30.02 -15.71
CA PHE A 120 -44.42 29.31 -14.49
C PHE A 120 -45.14 29.96 -13.31
N ASP A 121 -45.92 29.18 -12.56
CA ASP A 121 -46.57 29.65 -11.35
C ASP A 121 -45.71 29.33 -10.11
N PRO A 122 -45.16 30.33 -9.40
CA PRO A 122 -44.31 30.06 -8.24
C PRO A 122 -45.09 29.53 -7.03
N ASN A 123 -46.43 29.49 -7.06
CA ASN A 123 -47.24 29.00 -5.94
C ASN A 123 -47.38 27.48 -5.93
N ASP A 124 -47.53 26.86 -7.11
CA ASP A 124 -47.62 25.40 -7.26
C ASP A 124 -46.42 24.78 -8.00
N PHE A 125 -45.45 25.58 -8.44
CA PHE A 125 -44.25 25.16 -9.18
C PHE A 125 -44.56 24.36 -10.46
N SER A 126 -45.69 24.66 -11.12
CA SER A 126 -46.05 24.10 -12.43
C SER A 126 -45.63 25.00 -13.60
N TRP A 127 -45.45 24.39 -14.76
CA TRP A 127 -45.23 25.10 -16.04
C TRP A 127 -46.41 24.86 -16.99
N THR A 128 -46.93 25.93 -17.60
CA THR A 128 -48.05 25.90 -18.55
C THR A 128 -47.64 26.51 -19.89
N ASN A 129 -47.99 25.85 -21.00
CA ASN A 129 -47.78 26.39 -22.35
C ASN A 129 -48.95 27.32 -22.73
N LEU A 130 -48.65 28.55 -23.13
CA LEU A 130 -49.64 29.55 -23.52
C LEU A 130 -49.70 29.70 -25.05
N ILE A 131 -50.85 29.34 -25.62
CA ILE A 131 -51.11 29.43 -27.06
C ILE A 131 -51.36 30.90 -27.43
N THR A 132 -50.32 31.58 -27.92
CA THR A 132 -50.41 32.95 -28.43
C THR A 132 -50.86 32.99 -29.89
N LYS A 133 -51.54 34.07 -30.29
CA LYS A 133 -51.96 34.34 -31.67
C LYS A 133 -50.88 35.12 -32.42
N ASN A 134 -50.76 34.86 -33.72
CA ASN A 134 -49.81 35.50 -34.63
C ASN A 134 -48.33 35.50 -34.15
N PRO A 135 -47.80 34.44 -33.51
CA PRO A 135 -46.50 34.48 -32.87
C PRO A 135 -45.37 34.77 -33.87
N PRO A 136 -44.38 35.60 -33.50
CA PRO A 136 -43.24 35.91 -34.37
C PRO A 136 -42.42 34.65 -34.70
N SER A 137 -41.62 34.76 -35.77
CA SER A 137 -40.78 33.66 -36.27
C SER A 137 -39.77 33.16 -35.22
N MET A 138 -39.55 31.84 -35.18
CA MET A 138 -38.66 31.15 -34.23
C MET A 138 -37.29 31.82 -34.14
N ARG A 139 -36.91 32.23 -32.93
CA ARG A 139 -35.73 33.09 -32.70
C ARG A 139 -35.06 32.90 -31.35
N GLN A 140 -33.77 33.19 -31.32
CA GLN A 140 -32.95 33.34 -30.11
C GLN A 140 -32.29 34.72 -30.06
N ALA A 141 -31.72 35.08 -28.90
CA ALA A 141 -30.80 36.22 -28.78
C ALA A 141 -31.34 37.54 -29.33
N TYR A 142 -32.62 37.80 -29.07
CA TYR A 142 -33.32 39.05 -29.35
C TYR A 142 -33.36 39.91 -28.08
N ALA A 143 -33.46 41.22 -28.25
CA ALA A 143 -33.73 42.13 -27.13
C ALA A 143 -35.19 42.03 -26.69
N PHE A 144 -35.48 42.15 -25.40
CA PHE A 144 -36.83 42.08 -24.85
C PHE A 144 -37.02 42.95 -23.60
N THR A 145 -38.24 43.39 -23.34
CA THR A 145 -38.65 44.07 -22.10
C THR A 145 -40.15 43.85 -21.84
N SER A 146 -40.55 43.91 -20.57
CA SER A 146 -41.95 43.84 -20.12
C SER A 146 -42.37 45.15 -19.47
N TYR A 147 -43.55 45.67 -19.81
CA TYR A 147 -43.99 46.97 -19.32
C TYR A 147 -45.50 47.06 -19.11
N LEU A 148 -45.90 48.02 -18.26
CA LEU A 148 -47.29 48.38 -18.03
C LEU A 148 -47.65 49.63 -18.87
N LYS A 149 -48.78 49.58 -19.58
CA LYS A 149 -49.41 50.74 -20.22
C LYS A 149 -50.93 50.68 -20.01
N ASP A 150 -51.51 51.79 -19.55
CA ASP A 150 -52.95 51.95 -19.32
C ASP A 150 -53.59 50.83 -18.45
N GLY A 151 -52.83 50.30 -17.48
CA GLY A 151 -53.24 49.22 -16.57
C GLY A 151 -53.14 47.80 -17.14
N ASN A 152 -52.69 47.63 -18.39
CA ASN A 152 -52.45 46.33 -19.00
C ASN A 152 -50.93 46.07 -19.11
N GLU A 153 -50.55 44.80 -19.11
CA GLU A 153 -49.15 44.37 -19.25
C GLU A 153 -48.85 43.89 -20.67
N TYR A 154 -47.65 44.22 -21.13
CA TYR A 154 -47.18 43.95 -22.49
C TYR A 154 -45.75 43.42 -22.44
N PHE A 155 -45.44 42.51 -23.36
CA PHE A 155 -44.10 41.97 -23.56
C PHE A 155 -43.63 42.30 -24.97
N ALA A 156 -42.56 43.09 -25.09
CA ALA A 156 -42.00 43.52 -26.36
C ALA A 156 -40.71 42.78 -26.66
N ILE A 157 -40.52 42.38 -27.92
CA ILE A 157 -39.27 41.77 -28.41
C ILE A 157 -38.81 42.46 -29.69
N PHE A 158 -37.50 42.58 -29.87
CA PHE A 158 -36.89 43.23 -31.03
C PHE A 158 -35.69 42.43 -31.58
N GLY A 159 -35.74 42.13 -32.88
CA GLY A 159 -34.64 41.52 -33.63
C GLY A 159 -34.33 40.06 -33.26
N GLY A 160 -33.04 39.73 -33.17
CA GLY A 160 -32.52 38.40 -32.86
C GLY A 160 -32.38 37.45 -34.05
N GLU A 161 -31.81 36.27 -33.79
CA GLU A 161 -31.44 35.27 -34.81
C GLU A 161 -32.58 34.31 -35.13
N THR A 162 -32.99 34.25 -36.41
CA THR A 162 -33.88 33.21 -36.95
C THR A 162 -33.12 32.21 -37.84
N GLN A 163 -33.76 31.11 -38.21
CA GLN A 163 -33.22 30.14 -39.18
C GLN A 163 -32.93 30.73 -40.59
N TYR A 164 -33.37 31.96 -40.85
CA TYR A 164 -33.11 32.70 -42.10
C TYR A 164 -32.17 33.91 -41.89
N GLY A 165 -31.41 33.92 -40.78
CA GLY A 165 -30.56 35.04 -40.36
C GLY A 165 -31.23 35.96 -39.34
N SER A 166 -30.48 36.98 -38.89
CA SER A 166 -30.95 37.94 -37.89
C SER A 166 -32.08 38.84 -38.42
N LYS A 167 -32.90 39.34 -37.51
CA LYS A 167 -34.06 40.19 -37.81
C LYS A 167 -33.92 41.59 -37.20
N ASN A 168 -34.81 42.48 -37.62
CA ASN A 168 -34.89 43.87 -37.17
C ASN A 168 -36.37 44.32 -37.00
N ASP A 169 -37.25 43.36 -36.73
CA ASP A 169 -38.68 43.53 -36.48
C ASP A 169 -38.96 43.75 -34.98
N LEU A 170 -39.92 44.60 -34.67
CA LEU A 170 -40.42 44.87 -33.31
C LEU A 170 -41.80 44.21 -33.18
N HIS A 171 -41.95 43.30 -32.23
CA HIS A 171 -43.21 42.60 -31.95
C HIS A 171 -43.64 42.84 -30.50
N ILE A 172 -44.92 43.12 -30.29
CA ILE A 172 -45.49 43.36 -28.96
C ILE A 172 -46.63 42.36 -28.70
N LEU A 173 -46.52 41.61 -27.61
CA LEU A 173 -47.56 40.76 -27.06
C LEU A 173 -48.40 41.52 -26.04
N ASN A 174 -49.72 41.50 -26.19
CA ASN A 174 -50.65 41.89 -25.14
C ASN A 174 -50.90 40.69 -24.21
N MET A 175 -50.54 40.80 -22.93
CA MET A 175 -50.63 39.67 -21.98
C MET A 175 -52.09 39.28 -21.64
N THR A 176 -53.05 40.18 -21.81
CA THR A 176 -54.47 39.92 -21.55
C THR A 176 -55.17 39.22 -22.72
N THR A 177 -54.76 39.47 -23.97
CA THR A 177 -55.38 38.86 -25.16
C THR A 177 -54.55 37.72 -25.78
N LEU A 178 -53.30 37.55 -25.33
CA LEU A 178 -52.28 36.65 -25.86
C LEU A 178 -52.10 36.78 -27.38
N GLU A 179 -52.14 38.02 -27.89
CA GLU A 179 -52.06 38.34 -29.30
C GLU A 179 -50.84 39.21 -29.59
N TRP A 180 -50.00 38.75 -30.52
CA TRP A 180 -48.82 39.46 -31.00
C TRP A 180 -49.19 40.44 -32.13
N THR A 181 -48.58 41.63 -32.09
CA THR A 181 -48.63 42.65 -33.14
C THR A 181 -47.22 42.98 -33.61
N GLU A 182 -46.96 42.85 -34.91
CA GLU A 182 -45.75 43.40 -35.55
C GLU A 182 -45.94 44.92 -35.70
N MET A 183 -45.00 45.71 -35.21
CA MET A 183 -45.09 47.17 -35.18
C MET A 183 -44.53 47.78 -36.46
N GLU A 184 -45.27 48.72 -37.07
CA GLU A 184 -44.79 49.47 -38.23
C GLU A 184 -43.62 50.39 -37.85
N ASN A 185 -42.70 50.63 -38.79
CA ASN A 185 -41.56 51.53 -38.61
C ASN A 185 -41.44 52.50 -39.79
N PHE A 186 -41.81 53.75 -39.57
CA PHE A 186 -41.67 54.83 -40.55
C PHE A 186 -40.30 55.54 -40.49
N GLY A 187 -39.43 55.15 -39.54
CA GLY A 187 -38.15 55.77 -39.27
C GLY A 187 -36.95 55.11 -39.94
N ILE A 188 -35.80 55.20 -39.27
CA ILE A 188 -34.57 54.54 -39.73
C ILE A 188 -34.77 53.03 -39.64
N LYS A 189 -34.43 52.31 -40.71
CA LYS A 189 -34.40 50.84 -40.65
C LYS A 189 -33.11 50.39 -39.97
N MET A 190 -33.19 50.13 -38.66
CA MET A 190 -32.09 49.51 -37.89
C MET A 190 -31.58 48.24 -38.57
N ASN A 191 -30.28 47.99 -38.46
CA ASN A 191 -29.67 46.74 -38.91
C ASN A 191 -30.22 45.52 -38.15
N PRO A 192 -30.17 44.31 -38.75
CA PRO A 192 -30.53 43.09 -38.07
C PRO A 192 -29.45 42.69 -37.06
N TYR A 193 -29.74 42.92 -35.78
CA TYR A 193 -28.86 42.63 -34.65
C TYR A 193 -29.31 41.36 -33.89
N SER A 194 -28.35 40.69 -33.26
CA SER A 194 -28.57 39.71 -32.19
C SER A 194 -27.66 40.01 -31.00
N TYR A 195 -28.00 39.48 -29.82
CA TYR A 195 -27.32 39.74 -28.55
C TYR A 195 -27.24 41.24 -28.20
N ASN A 196 -28.30 41.98 -28.55
CA ASN A 196 -28.58 43.35 -28.14
C ASN A 196 -29.61 43.37 -27.00
N CYS A 197 -29.80 44.53 -26.37
CA CYS A 197 -30.76 44.74 -25.29
C CYS A 197 -31.75 45.89 -25.61
N MET A 198 -32.86 45.95 -24.88
CA MET A 198 -33.92 46.95 -25.06
C MET A 198 -34.68 47.14 -23.75
N GLU A 199 -35.04 48.37 -23.40
CA GLU A 199 -35.88 48.69 -22.24
C GLU A 199 -36.95 49.74 -22.54
N TYR A 200 -38.04 49.75 -21.78
CA TYR A 200 -39.17 50.67 -21.94
C TYR A 200 -39.17 51.80 -20.90
N PHE A 201 -39.33 53.04 -21.35
CA PHE A 201 -39.49 54.21 -20.47
C PHE A 201 -40.34 55.30 -21.13
N ASN A 202 -41.33 55.79 -20.38
CA ASN A 202 -42.20 56.92 -20.75
C ASN A 202 -42.75 56.88 -22.19
N GLY A 203 -43.30 55.73 -22.60
CA GLY A 203 -43.96 55.54 -23.90
C GLY A 203 -43.03 55.13 -25.05
N CYS A 204 -41.72 55.02 -24.80
CA CYS A 204 -40.74 54.66 -25.82
C CYS A 204 -39.85 53.49 -25.37
N PHE A 205 -39.44 52.65 -26.33
CA PHE A 205 -38.36 51.70 -26.17
C PHE A 205 -37.01 52.36 -26.48
N TYR A 206 -36.00 52.06 -25.68
CA TYR A 206 -34.60 52.40 -25.90
C TYR A 206 -33.86 51.09 -26.15
N ALA A 207 -33.20 50.95 -27.30
CA ALA A 207 -32.53 49.71 -27.70
C ALA A 207 -31.12 49.97 -28.21
N THR A 208 -30.21 49.03 -27.96
CA THR A 208 -28.85 49.08 -28.46
C THR A 208 -28.70 48.36 -29.81
N SER A 209 -27.62 48.68 -30.52
CA SER A 209 -26.96 47.74 -31.43
C SER A 209 -26.50 46.48 -30.69
N GLY A 210 -26.34 45.38 -31.41
CA GLY A 210 -25.63 44.19 -30.93
C GLY A 210 -24.72 43.63 -32.01
N LEU A 211 -24.49 42.32 -31.98
CA LEU A 211 -23.71 41.63 -32.99
C LEU A 211 -24.45 41.64 -34.35
N THR A 212 -23.72 41.94 -35.42
CA THR A 212 -24.19 41.75 -36.80
C THR A 212 -23.00 41.54 -37.75
N ALA A 213 -23.23 40.91 -38.90
CA ALA A 213 -22.14 40.33 -39.71
C ALA A 213 -21.18 41.34 -40.37
N ASN A 214 -21.54 42.63 -40.47
CA ASN A 214 -20.84 43.63 -41.27
C ASN A 214 -20.72 45.03 -40.63
N HIS A 215 -21.18 45.26 -39.40
CA HIS A 215 -21.13 46.57 -38.75
C HIS A 215 -20.59 46.46 -37.33
N TYR A 216 -19.66 47.34 -37.00
CA TYR A 216 -18.93 47.38 -35.74
C TYR A 216 -18.91 48.83 -35.19
N ASN A 217 -20.09 49.42 -34.96
CA ASN A 217 -20.24 50.64 -34.18
C ASN A 217 -21.31 50.42 -33.11
N PHE A 218 -21.01 50.70 -31.85
CA PHE A 218 -22.03 50.72 -30.80
C PHE A 218 -22.95 51.93 -30.97
N ARG A 219 -24.27 51.70 -30.85
CA ARG A 219 -25.32 52.70 -31.13
C ARG A 219 -26.55 52.53 -30.25
N LEU A 220 -27.13 53.65 -29.84
CA LEU A 220 -28.40 53.79 -29.14
C LEU A 220 -29.51 54.23 -30.10
N TYR A 221 -30.67 53.58 -30.00
CA TYR A 221 -31.87 53.86 -30.77
C TYR A 221 -33.09 54.01 -29.87
N LYS A 222 -34.08 54.80 -30.31
CA LYS A 222 -35.36 55.04 -29.63
C LYS A 222 -36.54 54.83 -30.57
N TYR A 223 -37.58 54.16 -30.08
CA TYR A 223 -38.86 53.97 -30.77
C TYR A 223 -39.99 54.37 -29.83
N CYS A 224 -40.74 55.41 -30.16
CA CYS A 224 -41.90 55.83 -29.38
C CYS A 224 -43.18 55.24 -29.97
N LEU A 225 -44.05 54.69 -29.12
CA LEU A 225 -45.26 53.96 -29.53
C LEU A 225 -46.24 54.82 -30.33
N ASP A 226 -46.24 56.13 -30.08
CA ASP A 226 -47.17 57.08 -30.69
C ASP A 226 -46.62 57.65 -32.02
N ASP A 227 -45.29 57.69 -32.20
CA ASP A 227 -44.62 58.15 -33.43
C ASP A 227 -44.35 57.02 -34.44
N GLN A 228 -44.29 55.77 -33.97
CA GLN A 228 -44.07 54.55 -34.76
C GLN A 228 -42.84 54.58 -35.67
N MET A 229 -41.73 55.13 -35.15
CA MET A 229 -40.48 55.27 -35.90
C MET A 229 -39.25 55.08 -35.02
N TRP A 230 -38.25 54.35 -35.53
CA TRP A 230 -36.91 54.27 -34.91
C TRP A 230 -36.07 55.51 -35.26
N VAL A 231 -35.46 56.10 -34.22
CA VAL A 231 -34.55 57.26 -34.29
C VAL A 231 -33.20 56.84 -33.68
N GLU A 232 -32.09 57.15 -34.36
CA GLU A 232 -30.73 56.99 -33.79
C GLU A 232 -30.42 58.16 -32.86
N LEU A 233 -29.96 57.88 -31.64
CA LEU A 233 -29.72 58.88 -30.59
C LEU A 233 -28.24 59.17 -30.34
N THR A 234 -27.33 58.41 -30.95
CA THR A 234 -25.89 58.52 -30.68
C THR A 234 -25.29 59.75 -31.35
N ASP A 235 -24.45 60.49 -30.65
CA ASP A 235 -23.76 61.64 -31.26
C ASP A 235 -22.83 61.17 -32.40
N PRO A 236 -22.83 61.79 -33.59
CA PRO A 236 -21.93 61.42 -34.69
C PRO A 236 -20.43 61.50 -34.38
N ASN A 237 -20.05 62.21 -33.32
CA ASN A 237 -18.67 62.35 -32.85
C ASN A 237 -18.31 61.35 -31.74
N GLU A 238 -19.27 60.61 -31.18
CA GLU A 238 -19.02 59.54 -30.21
C GLU A 238 -18.82 58.18 -30.88
N THR A 239 -17.77 57.49 -30.44
CA THR A 239 -17.46 56.10 -30.82
C THR A 239 -17.15 55.29 -29.56
N GLU A 240 -18.20 54.82 -28.90
CA GLU A 240 -18.09 53.76 -27.90
C GLU A 240 -17.54 52.46 -28.55
N ASP A 241 -16.79 51.71 -27.74
CA ASP A 241 -16.29 50.39 -28.14
C ASP A 241 -17.44 49.40 -28.40
N ASN A 242 -17.17 48.40 -29.24
CA ASN A 242 -18.18 47.43 -29.65
C ASN A 242 -18.46 46.40 -28.55
N ARG A 243 -19.75 46.19 -28.28
CA ARG A 243 -20.25 45.27 -27.24
C ARG A 243 -21.43 44.47 -27.78
N ALA A 244 -21.56 43.21 -27.34
CA ALA A 244 -22.70 42.32 -27.60
C ALA A 244 -22.80 41.31 -26.46
N PHE A 245 -23.91 40.58 -26.31
CA PHE A 245 -24.18 39.77 -25.11
C PHE A 245 -24.33 40.59 -23.82
N HIS A 246 -24.32 41.93 -23.93
CA HIS A 246 -24.60 42.88 -22.87
C HIS A 246 -26.10 42.89 -22.54
N GLN A 247 -26.43 43.31 -21.33
CA GLN A 247 -27.80 43.58 -20.91
C GLN A 247 -27.94 45.05 -20.50
N CYS A 248 -29.16 45.55 -20.48
CA CYS A 248 -29.47 46.89 -20.03
C CYS A 248 -30.68 46.91 -19.12
N ILE A 249 -30.79 48.00 -18.37
CA ILE A 249 -31.83 48.32 -17.40
C ILE A 249 -32.09 49.82 -17.48
N ILE A 250 -33.22 50.26 -16.90
CA ILE A 250 -33.46 51.68 -16.62
C ILE A 250 -33.63 51.86 -15.11
N TYR A 251 -32.85 52.77 -14.52
CA TYR A 251 -32.92 53.10 -13.09
C TYR A 251 -32.83 54.61 -12.90
N GLY A 252 -33.87 55.19 -12.28
CA GLY A 252 -34.08 56.63 -12.26
C GLY A 252 -34.20 57.19 -13.68
N ASP A 253 -33.47 58.27 -13.96
CA ASP A 253 -33.44 58.94 -15.27
C ASP A 253 -32.39 58.36 -16.25
N TYR A 254 -31.74 57.26 -15.90
CA TYR A 254 -30.60 56.69 -16.63
C TYR A 254 -30.90 55.31 -17.22
N PHE A 255 -30.54 55.15 -18.50
CA PHE A 255 -30.41 53.85 -19.16
C PHE A 255 -28.97 53.35 -18.96
N TYR A 256 -28.80 52.18 -18.37
CA TYR A 256 -27.50 51.57 -18.09
C TYR A 256 -27.25 50.40 -19.05
N VAL A 257 -26.01 50.23 -19.51
CA VAL A 257 -25.55 49.05 -20.26
C VAL A 257 -24.42 48.38 -19.49
N LEU A 258 -24.55 47.07 -19.29
CA LEU A 258 -23.71 46.24 -18.45
C LEU A 258 -22.92 45.25 -19.31
N SER A 259 -21.70 44.92 -18.89
CA SER A 259 -20.68 44.06 -19.58
C SER A 259 -21.22 43.12 -20.67
N GLY A 260 -20.62 43.16 -21.87
CA GLY A 260 -20.92 42.25 -22.97
C GLY A 260 -19.77 42.14 -23.98
N GLY A 261 -18.89 41.17 -23.73
CA GLY A 261 -17.59 41.04 -24.38
C GLY A 261 -17.62 40.93 -25.91
N LEU A 262 -16.97 41.88 -26.58
CA LEU A 262 -16.47 41.71 -27.95
C LEU A 262 -15.03 42.21 -28.15
N THR A 263 -14.61 43.30 -27.49
CA THR A 263 -13.32 43.99 -27.78
C THR A 263 -12.34 44.00 -26.62
N ALA A 264 -12.81 44.00 -25.37
CA ALA A 264 -11.99 44.07 -24.16
C ALA A 264 -12.32 42.93 -23.19
N TRP A 265 -11.35 42.55 -22.34
CA TRP A 265 -11.57 41.53 -21.29
C TRP A 265 -12.33 42.07 -20.08
N PHE A 266 -12.28 43.39 -19.84
CA PHE A 266 -12.98 44.04 -18.74
C PHE A 266 -13.72 45.25 -19.30
N GLU A 267 -15.04 45.24 -19.23
CA GLU A 267 -15.87 46.32 -19.74
C GLU A 267 -16.46 47.17 -18.60
N PRO A 268 -16.37 48.51 -18.66
CA PRO A 268 -17.01 49.38 -17.69
C PRO A 268 -18.52 49.44 -17.93
N ILE A 269 -19.29 49.50 -16.84
CA ILE A 269 -20.72 49.82 -16.92
C ILE A 269 -20.85 51.29 -17.38
N ILE A 270 -21.61 51.49 -18.47
CA ILE A 270 -21.88 52.81 -19.05
C ILE A 270 -23.35 53.17 -18.87
N LYS A 271 -23.66 54.46 -18.80
CA LYS A 271 -25.02 54.98 -18.68
C LYS A 271 -25.22 56.26 -19.48
N VAL A 272 -26.48 56.58 -19.75
CA VAL A 272 -26.91 57.74 -20.52
C VAL A 272 -28.20 58.33 -19.95
N ASN A 273 -28.34 59.66 -19.91
CA ASN A 273 -29.53 60.32 -19.33
C ASN A 273 -30.65 60.43 -20.37
N ILE A 274 -31.71 59.66 -20.16
CA ILE A 274 -32.85 59.58 -21.09
C ILE A 274 -33.99 60.56 -20.76
N ALA A 275 -33.99 61.18 -19.58
CA ALA A 275 -34.97 62.18 -19.19
C ALA A 275 -34.65 63.59 -19.72
N GLU A 276 -33.37 63.99 -19.67
CA GLU A 276 -32.91 65.31 -20.14
C GLU A 276 -32.73 65.40 -21.67
N ASN A 277 -32.94 64.30 -22.40
CA ASN A 277 -32.54 64.13 -23.81
C ASN A 277 -31.02 64.36 -24.05
N ASN A 278 -30.19 64.06 -23.04
CA ASN A 278 -28.74 64.21 -23.10
C ASN A 278 -28.09 62.84 -23.35
N TYR A 279 -28.02 62.47 -24.64
CA TYR A 279 -27.71 61.10 -25.08
C TYR A 279 -26.21 60.76 -25.16
N LEU A 280 -25.36 61.47 -24.42
CA LEU A 280 -23.92 61.21 -24.32
C LEU A 280 -23.65 60.05 -23.33
N TRP A 281 -22.70 59.17 -23.67
CA TRP A 281 -22.33 58.07 -22.79
C TRP A 281 -21.39 58.50 -21.66
N ALA A 282 -21.64 57.98 -20.46
CA ALA A 282 -20.76 58.16 -19.30
C ALA A 282 -20.45 56.81 -18.65
N VAL A 283 -19.16 56.56 -18.38
CA VAL A 283 -18.74 55.47 -17.48
C VAL A 283 -19.19 55.80 -16.06
N ASP A 284 -19.81 54.84 -15.37
CA ASP A 284 -20.17 55.02 -13.96
C ASP A 284 -19.03 54.53 -13.06
N GLU A 285 -18.06 55.41 -12.77
CA GLU A 285 -16.78 55.08 -12.11
C GLU A 285 -16.89 54.35 -10.75
N LYS A 286 -18.05 54.40 -10.10
CA LYS A 286 -18.33 53.66 -8.86
C LYS A 286 -18.55 52.16 -9.09
N MET A 287 -18.87 51.75 -10.31
CA MET A 287 -19.21 50.37 -10.63
C MET A 287 -17.97 49.50 -10.81
N PRO A 288 -17.96 48.25 -10.30
CA PRO A 288 -16.90 47.30 -10.59
C PRO A 288 -16.86 46.92 -12.08
N LEU A 289 -15.66 46.64 -12.59
CA LEU A 289 -15.44 46.12 -13.94
C LEU A 289 -15.77 44.63 -14.00
N PHE A 290 -16.38 44.17 -15.09
CA PHE A 290 -16.70 42.75 -15.28
C PHE A 290 -16.10 42.19 -16.57
N ALA A 291 -15.76 40.90 -16.49
CA ALA A 291 -15.20 40.09 -17.55
C ALA A 291 -16.14 38.94 -17.95
N VAL A 292 -17.45 39.18 -17.89
CA VAL A 292 -18.48 38.12 -18.01
C VAL A 292 -19.49 38.47 -19.10
N ASP A 293 -19.82 37.50 -19.95
CA ASP A 293 -20.92 37.57 -20.92
C ASP A 293 -22.04 36.56 -20.60
N SER A 294 -23.22 36.77 -21.21
CA SER A 294 -24.35 35.81 -21.21
C SER A 294 -24.80 35.34 -19.82
N TYR A 295 -24.60 36.18 -18.80
CA TYR A 295 -25.18 36.03 -17.46
C TYR A 295 -26.69 36.30 -17.49
N GLY A 296 -27.40 35.92 -16.43
CA GLY A 296 -28.73 36.46 -16.16
C GLY A 296 -28.63 37.68 -15.25
N LEU A 297 -29.40 38.73 -15.54
CA LEU A 297 -29.55 39.92 -14.72
C LEU A 297 -30.99 40.04 -14.17
N ALA A 298 -31.14 40.49 -12.94
CA ALA A 298 -32.42 40.96 -12.39
C ALA A 298 -32.21 42.23 -11.55
N LEU A 299 -33.20 43.13 -11.56
CA LEU A 299 -33.23 44.35 -10.74
C LEU A 299 -34.35 44.23 -9.70
N ARG A 300 -34.05 44.61 -8.46
CA ARG A 300 -35.03 44.82 -7.38
C ARG A 300 -34.68 46.13 -6.69
N ASP A 301 -35.61 47.08 -6.67
CA ASP A 301 -35.42 48.40 -6.07
C ASP A 301 -34.15 49.09 -6.63
N ASN A 302 -33.06 49.18 -5.86
CA ASN A 302 -31.75 49.68 -6.30
C ASN A 302 -30.66 48.59 -6.40
N ILE A 303 -30.99 47.32 -6.17
CA ILE A 303 -30.04 46.20 -6.17
C ILE A 303 -30.16 45.39 -7.46
N LEU A 304 -29.05 45.27 -8.18
CA LEU A 304 -28.89 44.30 -9.26
C LEU A 304 -28.40 42.97 -8.72
N TYR A 305 -28.83 41.89 -9.38
CA TYR A 305 -28.40 40.53 -9.15
C TYR A 305 -27.91 39.92 -10.46
N PHE A 306 -26.74 39.30 -10.42
CA PHE A 306 -26.08 38.68 -11.56
C PHE A 306 -25.90 37.19 -11.26
N PHE A 307 -26.28 36.33 -12.21
CA PHE A 307 -26.06 34.89 -12.10
C PHE A 307 -25.35 34.30 -13.31
N GLY A 308 -24.29 33.53 -13.05
CA GLY A 308 -23.62 32.72 -14.05
C GLY A 308 -22.94 33.53 -15.15
N GLY A 309 -22.96 33.00 -16.38
CA GLY A 309 -22.28 33.57 -17.54
C GLY A 309 -20.95 32.89 -17.87
N PHE A 310 -20.29 33.36 -18.91
CA PHE A 310 -18.95 32.94 -19.31
C PHE A 310 -17.91 34.00 -18.90
N ASN A 311 -16.95 33.63 -18.06
CA ASN A 311 -15.90 34.53 -17.56
C ASN A 311 -14.64 34.41 -18.43
N TYR A 312 -14.21 35.54 -19.01
CA TYR A 312 -13.06 35.65 -19.91
C TYR A 312 -11.70 35.62 -19.20
N GLU A 313 -11.60 36.03 -17.94
CA GLU A 313 -10.35 35.97 -17.15
C GLU A 313 -9.93 34.52 -16.90
N TYR A 314 -10.90 33.67 -16.52
CA TYR A 314 -10.69 32.25 -16.24
C TYR A 314 -10.99 31.34 -17.44
N ASN A 315 -11.51 31.91 -18.55
CA ASN A 315 -11.92 31.20 -19.76
C ASN A 315 -12.89 30.03 -19.43
N SER A 316 -13.86 30.29 -18.55
CA SER A 316 -14.74 29.29 -17.95
C SER A 316 -16.14 29.81 -17.64
N TYR A 317 -17.14 28.94 -17.76
CA TYR A 317 -18.49 29.19 -17.24
C TYR A 317 -18.47 29.29 -15.71
N THR A 318 -19.21 30.23 -15.14
CA THR A 318 -19.37 30.39 -13.68
C THR A 318 -20.78 30.00 -13.22
N ASN A 319 -20.93 29.75 -11.92
CA ASN A 319 -22.20 29.70 -11.17
C ASN A 319 -22.19 30.70 -10.00
N GLU A 320 -21.30 31.70 -10.04
CA GLU A 320 -21.33 32.82 -9.10
C GLU A 320 -22.68 33.54 -9.15
N PHE A 321 -23.15 33.89 -7.95
CA PHE A 321 -24.27 34.76 -7.73
C PHE A 321 -23.80 35.95 -6.90
N TYR A 322 -23.96 37.16 -7.42
CA TYR A 322 -23.57 38.38 -6.72
C TYR A 322 -24.58 39.49 -6.93
N SER A 323 -24.68 40.37 -5.94
CA SER A 323 -25.45 41.59 -6.02
C SER A 323 -24.57 42.83 -6.17
N ILE A 324 -25.12 43.90 -6.72
CA ILE A 324 -24.52 45.24 -6.77
C ILE A 324 -25.59 46.27 -6.38
N ASP A 325 -25.27 47.13 -5.42
CA ASP A 325 -26.09 48.30 -5.09
C ASP A 325 -25.82 49.43 -6.11
N LEU A 326 -26.85 49.85 -6.85
CA LEU A 326 -26.73 50.83 -7.94
C LEU A 326 -26.40 52.25 -7.48
N ASP A 327 -26.64 52.59 -6.21
CA ASP A 327 -26.37 53.94 -5.68
C ASP A 327 -24.91 54.09 -5.27
N THR A 328 -24.34 53.07 -4.64
CA THR A 328 -23.01 53.07 -4.04
C THR A 328 -21.94 52.36 -4.88
N GLY A 329 -22.33 51.43 -5.76
CA GLY A 329 -21.40 50.56 -6.51
C GLY A 329 -20.84 49.39 -5.70
N ASN A 330 -21.23 49.22 -4.43
CA ASN A 330 -20.78 48.08 -3.61
C ASN A 330 -21.32 46.77 -4.19
N ASN A 331 -20.45 45.77 -4.37
CA ASN A 331 -20.83 44.41 -4.74
C ASN A 331 -20.69 43.42 -3.57
N ILE A 332 -21.51 42.38 -3.57
CA ILE A 332 -21.51 41.32 -2.55
C ILE A 332 -21.68 39.98 -3.27
N ILE A 333 -20.76 39.05 -3.07
CA ILE A 333 -20.92 37.67 -3.53
C ILE A 333 -21.88 36.95 -2.59
N LEU A 334 -23.00 36.50 -3.14
CA LEU A 334 -24.07 35.77 -2.44
C LEU A 334 -23.92 34.25 -2.59
N SER A 335 -23.27 33.79 -3.66
CA SER A 335 -22.86 32.40 -3.88
C SER A 335 -21.55 32.38 -4.68
N TYR A 336 -20.54 31.66 -4.19
CA TYR A 336 -19.23 31.52 -4.85
C TYR A 336 -19.26 30.48 -5.98
N SER A 337 -18.28 30.52 -6.89
CA SER A 337 -18.10 29.50 -7.94
C SER A 337 -17.57 28.20 -7.35
N ASP A 338 -18.46 27.39 -6.76
CA ASP A 338 -18.11 26.08 -6.21
C ASP A 338 -18.54 24.92 -7.12
N LEU A 339 -17.62 23.96 -7.26
CA LEU A 339 -17.86 22.69 -7.91
C LEU A 339 -18.74 21.79 -7.04
N SER A 340 -19.62 21.02 -7.67
CA SER A 340 -20.52 20.09 -6.99
C SER A 340 -20.67 18.78 -7.77
N PRO A 341 -20.91 17.63 -7.09
CA PRO A 341 -21.22 16.39 -7.78
C PRO A 341 -22.56 16.49 -8.50
N GLU A 342 -22.65 15.91 -9.70
CA GLU A 342 -23.90 15.84 -10.46
C GLU A 342 -24.99 15.06 -9.68
N LYS A 343 -26.27 15.44 -9.82
CA LYS A 343 -27.38 14.81 -9.07
C LYS A 343 -27.46 13.31 -9.32
N ARG A 344 -27.65 12.51 -8.26
CA ARG A 344 -27.62 11.03 -8.37
C ARG A 344 -28.33 10.29 -7.23
N SER A 345 -28.76 9.07 -7.54
CA SER A 345 -29.22 8.07 -6.58
C SER A 345 -28.37 6.80 -6.65
N HIS A 346 -28.43 5.97 -5.60
CA HIS A 346 -27.68 4.70 -5.46
C HIS A 346 -26.15 4.83 -5.65
N ALA A 347 -25.58 5.99 -5.29
CA ALA A 347 -24.14 6.17 -5.09
C ALA A 347 -23.73 5.65 -3.70
N SER A 348 -22.43 5.57 -3.45
CA SER A 348 -21.87 5.19 -2.15
C SER A 348 -21.02 6.32 -1.56
N MET A 349 -21.11 6.58 -0.26
CA MET A 349 -20.23 7.52 0.44
C MET A 349 -19.56 6.86 1.64
N THR A 350 -18.30 7.20 1.89
CA THR A 350 -17.57 6.76 3.10
C THR A 350 -16.59 7.82 3.59
N ALA A 351 -16.25 7.82 4.88
CA ALA A 351 -15.31 8.76 5.48
C ALA A 351 -13.90 8.18 5.56
N ILE A 352 -12.92 8.88 4.97
CA ILE A 352 -11.50 8.50 4.93
C ILE A 352 -10.68 9.77 5.18
N ASN A 353 -9.74 9.72 6.12
CA ASN A 353 -8.72 10.76 6.32
C ASN A 353 -9.27 12.19 6.56
N GLY A 354 -10.41 12.31 7.24
CA GLY A 354 -11.08 13.59 7.51
C GLY A 354 -11.94 14.13 6.36
N GLU A 355 -12.01 13.42 5.23
CA GLU A 355 -12.80 13.80 4.05
C GLU A 355 -13.84 12.72 3.70
N LEU A 356 -14.90 13.13 2.98
CA LEU A 356 -16.00 12.23 2.58
C LEU A 356 -15.86 11.86 1.09
N TYR A 357 -15.67 10.57 0.80
CA TYR A 357 -15.46 10.03 -0.54
C TYR A 357 -16.79 9.50 -1.10
N LEU A 358 -17.31 10.15 -2.13
CA LEU A 358 -18.53 9.82 -2.87
C LEU A 358 -18.18 9.18 -4.22
N PHE A 359 -18.65 7.95 -4.46
CA PHE A 359 -18.37 7.20 -5.69
C PHE A 359 -19.63 6.70 -6.42
N GLY A 360 -19.60 6.82 -7.75
CA GLY A 360 -20.55 6.17 -8.67
C GLY A 360 -21.98 6.72 -8.58
N GLY A 361 -22.97 5.85 -8.78
CA GLY A 361 -24.39 6.18 -8.79
C GLY A 361 -24.96 6.45 -10.18
N LYS A 362 -26.21 6.92 -10.26
CA LYS A 362 -26.90 7.20 -11.54
C LYS A 362 -27.87 8.38 -11.53
N THR A 363 -28.12 8.91 -12.72
CA THR A 363 -29.38 9.58 -13.13
C THR A 363 -30.22 8.62 -13.99
N LEU A 364 -31.31 9.10 -14.61
CA LEU A 364 -32.03 8.33 -15.63
C LEU A 364 -31.13 7.92 -16.81
N ASN A 365 -30.30 8.85 -17.28
CA ASN A 365 -29.62 8.75 -18.58
C ASN A 365 -28.10 8.54 -18.47
N THR A 366 -27.54 8.49 -17.26
CA THR A 366 -26.08 8.42 -17.05
C THR A 366 -25.75 7.63 -15.81
N LEU A 367 -24.84 6.67 -15.96
CA LEU A 367 -24.15 5.98 -14.88
C LEU A 367 -22.81 6.69 -14.62
N TYR A 368 -22.37 6.74 -13.36
CA TYR A 368 -21.12 7.39 -12.97
C TYR A 368 -20.07 6.37 -12.49
N ASN A 369 -18.80 6.67 -12.73
CA ASN A 369 -17.65 6.15 -11.99
C ASN A 369 -16.68 7.28 -11.58
N ASN A 370 -17.16 8.52 -11.50
CA ASN A 370 -16.37 9.61 -10.92
C ASN A 370 -16.33 9.46 -9.38
N MET A 371 -15.22 9.93 -8.79
CA MET A 371 -15.03 10.06 -7.36
C MET A 371 -15.00 11.56 -7.02
N TRP A 372 -15.82 11.92 -6.05
CA TRP A 372 -15.88 13.26 -5.49
C TRP A 372 -15.47 13.18 -4.02
N VAL A 373 -14.70 14.16 -3.55
CA VAL A 373 -14.27 14.23 -2.16
C VAL A 373 -14.73 15.54 -1.54
N PHE A 374 -15.39 15.49 -0.39
CA PHE A 374 -15.79 16.67 0.36
C PHE A 374 -14.83 16.93 1.52
N ASN A 375 -14.23 18.12 1.55
CA ASN A 375 -13.40 18.57 2.65
C ASN A 375 -14.26 19.25 3.71
N ILE A 376 -14.39 18.62 4.89
CA ILE A 376 -15.32 19.06 5.95
C ILE A 376 -14.90 20.40 6.55
N GLU A 377 -13.60 20.69 6.66
CA GLU A 377 -13.10 21.94 7.28
C GLU A 377 -13.23 23.16 6.36
N LYS A 378 -13.31 22.96 5.04
CA LYS A 378 -13.44 24.02 4.03
C LYS A 378 -14.84 24.14 3.44
N GLU A 379 -15.75 23.24 3.85
CA GLU A 379 -17.07 22.97 3.26
C GLU A 379 -17.07 22.84 1.73
N LYS A 380 -16.01 22.30 1.10
CA LYS A 380 -15.89 22.28 -0.38
C LYS A 380 -15.67 20.90 -0.98
N TRP A 381 -16.35 20.65 -2.10
CA TRP A 381 -16.15 19.48 -2.95
C TRP A 381 -14.96 19.65 -3.90
N ARG A 382 -14.25 18.55 -4.16
CA ARG A 382 -13.20 18.45 -5.17
C ARG A 382 -13.37 17.17 -5.98
N VAL A 383 -13.13 17.23 -7.29
CA VAL A 383 -13.03 16.04 -8.14
C VAL A 383 -11.75 15.30 -7.78
N GLN A 384 -11.83 14.00 -7.54
CA GLN A 384 -10.65 13.16 -7.31
C GLN A 384 -10.21 12.52 -8.63
N SER A 385 -9.01 12.89 -9.10
CA SER A 385 -8.34 12.15 -10.17
C SER A 385 -8.00 10.75 -9.68
N MET A 386 -8.27 9.74 -10.50
CA MET A 386 -8.03 8.33 -10.19
C MET A 386 -7.29 7.65 -11.33
N SER A 387 -6.47 6.65 -10.99
CA SER A 387 -5.74 5.82 -11.95
C SER A 387 -5.85 4.34 -11.58
N GLY A 388 -5.11 3.47 -12.29
CA GLY A 388 -5.22 2.02 -12.16
C GLY A 388 -6.43 1.40 -12.87
N GLU A 389 -6.98 0.33 -12.30
CA GLU A 389 -8.09 -0.45 -12.85
C GLU A 389 -9.44 0.08 -12.37
N LEU A 390 -9.89 1.22 -12.92
CA LEU A 390 -11.16 1.85 -12.51
C LEU A 390 -12.38 0.93 -12.72
N PRO A 391 -13.34 0.87 -11.77
CA PRO A 391 -14.63 0.25 -12.00
C PRO A 391 -15.40 0.88 -13.17
N THR A 392 -16.19 0.08 -13.88
CA THR A 392 -17.14 0.56 -14.89
C THR A 392 -18.20 1.47 -14.28
N PRO A 393 -18.73 2.48 -15.01
CA PRO A 393 -19.82 3.34 -14.55
C PRO A 393 -21.02 2.53 -14.04
N ARG A 394 -21.35 2.66 -12.75
CA ARG A 394 -22.25 1.73 -12.06
C ARG A 394 -22.98 2.37 -10.88
N HIS A 395 -24.06 1.72 -10.46
CA HIS A 395 -24.82 2.08 -9.26
C HIS A 395 -25.20 0.84 -8.44
N SER A 396 -25.74 1.06 -7.22
CA SER A 396 -26.15 -0.01 -6.31
C SER A 396 -25.04 -1.03 -5.98
N HIS A 397 -23.78 -0.59 -6.04
CA HIS A 397 -22.59 -1.33 -5.63
C HIS A 397 -22.37 -1.20 -4.10
N ALA A 398 -21.75 -2.20 -3.49
CA ALA A 398 -21.51 -2.24 -2.05
C ALA A 398 -20.13 -1.65 -1.71
N VAL A 399 -20.03 -0.81 -0.67
CA VAL A 399 -18.77 -0.13 -0.25
C VAL A 399 -18.62 -0.05 1.26
N ASP A 400 -17.37 -0.22 1.71
CA ASP A 400 -16.91 0.08 3.07
C ASP A 400 -15.39 0.42 3.06
N SER A 401 -14.85 0.97 4.16
CA SER A 401 -13.43 1.37 4.23
C SER A 401 -12.79 1.17 5.62
N ASP A 402 -11.49 0.89 5.64
CA ASP A 402 -10.66 0.63 6.83
C ASP A 402 -9.28 1.30 6.64
N GLY A 403 -9.06 2.44 7.32
CA GLY A 403 -7.93 3.32 7.04
C GLY A 403 -8.00 3.90 5.63
N ASP A 404 -6.86 3.86 4.92
CA ASP A 404 -6.73 4.36 3.54
C ASP A 404 -7.33 3.43 2.45
N ALA A 405 -7.84 2.27 2.86
CA ALA A 405 -8.37 1.26 1.94
C ALA A 405 -9.90 1.37 1.82
N LEU A 406 -10.40 1.60 0.60
CA LEU A 406 -11.83 1.54 0.24
C LEU A 406 -12.07 0.31 -0.64
N VAL A 407 -13.05 -0.52 -0.29
CA VAL A 407 -13.41 -1.72 -1.06
C VAL A 407 -14.76 -1.52 -1.73
N LEU A 408 -14.85 -1.88 -3.02
CA LEU A 408 -16.08 -1.87 -3.81
C LEU A 408 -16.40 -3.26 -4.33
N PHE A 409 -17.65 -3.70 -4.19
CA PHE A 409 -18.13 -4.98 -4.73
C PHE A 409 -19.43 -4.84 -5.54
N GLY A 410 -19.46 -5.48 -6.71
CA GLY A 410 -20.66 -5.70 -7.51
C GLY A 410 -21.34 -4.41 -8.00
N GLY A 411 -22.68 -4.42 -8.00
CA GLY A 411 -23.52 -3.36 -8.54
C GLY A 411 -24.06 -3.66 -9.93
N GLU A 412 -24.56 -2.63 -10.62
CA GLU A 412 -25.17 -2.71 -11.95
C GLU A 412 -24.52 -1.69 -12.89
N ASP A 413 -24.03 -2.15 -14.05
CA ASP A 413 -23.55 -1.30 -15.16
C ASP A 413 -24.37 -1.54 -16.45
N ILE A 414 -24.01 -0.85 -17.54
CA ILE A 414 -24.68 -0.92 -18.85
C ILE A 414 -24.82 -2.33 -19.45
N SER A 415 -24.05 -3.31 -18.97
CA SER A 415 -24.17 -4.72 -19.34
C SER A 415 -24.44 -5.63 -18.14
N GLY A 416 -25.29 -5.15 -17.23
CA GLY A 416 -25.98 -5.94 -16.21
C GLY A 416 -25.30 -5.93 -14.84
N PHE A 417 -25.72 -6.88 -14.00
CA PHE A 417 -25.23 -7.00 -12.63
C PHE A 417 -23.76 -7.46 -12.61
N ARG A 418 -23.08 -7.25 -11.48
CA ARG A 418 -21.65 -7.52 -11.30
C ARG A 418 -21.33 -8.29 -10.03
N ASN A 419 -20.24 -9.04 -10.08
CA ASN A 419 -19.60 -9.74 -8.96
C ASN A 419 -18.09 -9.49 -8.93
N ASP A 420 -17.62 -8.44 -9.59
CA ASP A 420 -16.22 -8.02 -9.48
C ASP A 420 -15.97 -7.25 -8.18
N LEU A 421 -14.75 -7.38 -7.69
CA LEU A 421 -14.26 -6.81 -6.45
C LEU A 421 -13.08 -5.90 -6.79
N PHE A 422 -13.11 -4.68 -6.25
CA PHE A 422 -12.05 -3.69 -6.41
C PHE A 422 -11.63 -3.14 -5.06
N ILE A 423 -10.37 -2.73 -4.96
CA ILE A 423 -9.84 -1.99 -3.82
C ILE A 423 -9.17 -0.70 -4.32
N TYR A 424 -9.40 0.39 -3.60
CA TYR A 424 -8.85 1.72 -3.86
C TYR A 424 -7.92 2.10 -2.71
N ASN A 425 -6.74 2.62 -3.06
CA ASN A 425 -5.78 3.16 -2.10
C ASN A 425 -5.86 4.70 -2.13
N SER A 426 -6.34 5.32 -1.05
CA SER A 426 -6.49 6.77 -1.01
C SER A 426 -5.16 7.55 -0.97
N LEU A 427 -4.03 6.89 -0.67
CA LEU A 427 -2.72 7.54 -0.58
C LEU A 427 -2.11 7.87 -1.95
N ASN A 428 -2.30 6.99 -2.95
CA ASN A 428 -1.87 7.20 -4.34
C ASN A 428 -3.04 7.45 -5.32
N SER A 429 -4.28 7.26 -4.88
CA SER A 429 -5.51 7.38 -5.66
C SER A 429 -5.66 6.35 -6.81
N ASP A 430 -5.04 5.18 -6.67
CA ASP A 430 -5.17 4.06 -7.60
C ASP A 430 -6.27 3.06 -7.21
N TRP A 431 -7.01 2.59 -8.22
CA TRP A 431 -7.86 1.40 -8.15
C TRP A 431 -7.11 0.15 -8.60
N LYS A 432 -7.41 -0.98 -7.95
CA LYS A 432 -6.90 -2.31 -8.33
C LYS A 432 -8.04 -3.32 -8.30
N LYS A 433 -8.12 -4.19 -9.31
CA LYS A 433 -9.11 -5.27 -9.37
C LYS A 433 -8.58 -6.49 -8.60
N LEU A 434 -9.40 -7.04 -7.71
CA LEU A 434 -9.06 -8.25 -6.97
C LEU A 434 -9.62 -9.45 -7.74
N ILE A 435 -8.72 -10.21 -8.38
CA ILE A 435 -9.03 -11.42 -9.14
C ILE A 435 -9.06 -12.61 -8.17
N PRO A 436 -10.19 -13.33 -8.03
CA PRO A 436 -10.27 -14.48 -7.11
C PRO A 436 -9.54 -15.71 -7.65
N ASN A 437 -8.87 -16.44 -6.76
CA ASN A 437 -8.30 -17.77 -7.01
C ASN A 437 -9.32 -18.90 -6.78
N SER A 438 -10.44 -18.63 -6.09
CA SER A 438 -11.42 -19.65 -5.71
C SER A 438 -12.31 -20.10 -6.87
N GLY A 439 -12.43 -21.42 -7.06
CA GLY A 439 -13.32 -22.03 -8.07
C GLY A 439 -14.82 -21.85 -7.80
N ILE A 440 -15.19 -21.23 -6.68
CA ILE A 440 -16.53 -20.76 -6.34
C ILE A 440 -16.41 -19.25 -6.06
N ILE A 441 -17.34 -18.46 -6.61
CA ILE A 441 -17.44 -17.01 -6.42
C ILE A 441 -18.91 -16.63 -6.21
N PRO A 442 -19.22 -15.46 -5.60
CA PRO A 442 -20.59 -14.96 -5.52
C PRO A 442 -21.17 -14.70 -6.92
N ARG A 443 -22.50 -14.76 -7.03
CA ARG A 443 -23.24 -14.45 -8.26
C ARG A 443 -23.30 -12.93 -8.50
N SER A 444 -23.48 -12.53 -9.76
CA SER A 444 -23.69 -11.12 -10.13
C SER A 444 -24.87 -10.51 -9.40
N ILE A 445 -24.65 -9.38 -8.72
CA ILE A 445 -25.54 -8.88 -7.69
C ILE A 445 -25.50 -7.35 -7.54
N LYS A 446 -26.65 -6.73 -7.26
CA LYS A 446 -26.79 -5.30 -6.93
C LYS A 446 -27.54 -5.09 -5.63
N GLY A 447 -27.27 -4.00 -4.92
CA GLY A 447 -27.87 -3.72 -3.61
C GLY A 447 -27.47 -4.74 -2.53
N ALA A 448 -26.30 -5.37 -2.67
CA ALA A 448 -25.67 -6.11 -1.58
C ALA A 448 -25.11 -5.12 -0.53
N CYS A 449 -24.89 -5.59 0.69
CA CYS A 449 -24.10 -4.87 1.68
C CYS A 449 -22.66 -5.40 1.72
N LEU A 450 -21.75 -4.59 2.26
CA LEU A 450 -20.36 -4.94 2.51
C LEU A 450 -19.93 -4.40 3.88
N ALA A 451 -19.12 -5.16 4.60
CA ALA A 451 -18.42 -4.71 5.81
C ALA A 451 -16.95 -5.18 5.76
N LEU A 452 -16.02 -4.28 6.07
CA LEU A 452 -14.58 -4.53 5.99
C LEU A 452 -13.95 -4.68 7.39
N LYS A 453 -13.27 -5.81 7.61
CA LYS A 453 -12.42 -6.08 8.78
C LYS A 453 -11.08 -6.61 8.26
N PHE A 454 -10.20 -5.71 7.83
CA PHE A 454 -9.04 -6.06 7.01
C PHE A 454 -8.17 -7.16 7.67
N PRO A 455 -7.76 -8.23 6.96
CA PRO A 455 -7.81 -8.45 5.51
C PRO A 455 -9.09 -9.13 4.98
N ILE A 456 -10.15 -9.20 5.79
CA ILE A 456 -11.37 -9.92 5.45
C ILE A 456 -12.49 -8.96 5.04
N ILE A 457 -13.13 -9.27 3.91
CA ILE A 457 -14.31 -8.59 3.38
C ILE A 457 -15.52 -9.53 3.61
N TYR A 458 -16.58 -9.00 4.20
CA TYR A 458 -17.86 -9.69 4.35
C TYR A 458 -18.90 -9.06 3.42
N ILE A 459 -19.55 -9.88 2.60
CA ILE A 459 -20.56 -9.49 1.62
C ILE A 459 -21.84 -10.25 1.91
N TYR A 460 -22.98 -9.56 1.96
CA TYR A 460 -24.27 -10.18 2.25
C TYR A 460 -25.43 -9.56 1.47
N GLY A 461 -26.43 -10.39 1.15
CA GLY A 461 -27.70 -9.94 0.59
C GLY A 461 -27.58 -9.39 -0.84
N GLY A 462 -28.64 -8.75 -1.32
CA GLY A 462 -28.71 -8.12 -2.65
C GLY A 462 -29.59 -8.87 -3.66
N ILE A 463 -29.81 -8.24 -4.81
CA ILE A 463 -30.65 -8.71 -5.92
C ILE A 463 -29.76 -9.40 -6.96
N THR A 464 -29.98 -10.70 -7.18
CA THR A 464 -29.40 -11.48 -8.29
C THR A 464 -30.43 -11.68 -9.40
N GLU A 465 -30.01 -12.19 -10.56
CA GLU A 465 -30.93 -12.54 -11.66
C GLU A 465 -31.99 -13.59 -11.26
N SER A 466 -31.77 -14.37 -10.18
CA SER A 466 -32.74 -15.31 -9.61
C SER A 466 -33.55 -14.73 -8.44
N GLY A 467 -33.60 -13.40 -8.29
CA GLY A 467 -34.20 -12.73 -7.13
C GLY A 467 -33.21 -12.49 -5.98
N LEU A 468 -33.74 -12.27 -4.77
CA LEU A 468 -32.96 -11.89 -3.59
C LEU A 468 -32.00 -13.00 -3.13
N SER A 469 -30.80 -12.59 -2.72
CA SER A 469 -29.85 -13.39 -1.98
C SER A 469 -30.01 -13.15 -0.48
N GLY A 470 -29.74 -14.20 0.32
CA GLY A 470 -29.52 -14.14 1.76
C GLY A 470 -28.19 -14.77 2.16
N GLU A 471 -27.26 -14.91 1.21
CA GLU A 471 -25.98 -15.60 1.38
C GLU A 471 -24.94 -14.69 2.04
N LEU A 472 -24.24 -15.19 3.07
CA LEU A 472 -23.05 -14.54 3.63
C LEU A 472 -21.78 -15.10 2.99
N TRP A 473 -21.04 -14.22 2.32
CA TRP A 473 -19.77 -14.53 1.69
C TRP A 473 -18.64 -13.81 2.43
N GLN A 474 -17.57 -14.56 2.69
CA GLN A 474 -16.28 -14.06 3.17
C GLN A 474 -15.31 -14.05 1.98
N PHE A 475 -14.52 -13.00 1.84
CA PHE A 475 -13.35 -12.97 0.95
C PHE A 475 -12.10 -12.60 1.76
N ASP A 476 -11.04 -13.38 1.58
CA ASP A 476 -9.74 -13.15 2.22
C ASP A 476 -8.79 -12.49 1.20
N ILE A 477 -8.42 -11.22 1.43
CA ILE A 477 -7.50 -10.46 0.53
C ILE A 477 -6.12 -11.13 0.46
N GLY A 478 -5.72 -11.87 1.50
CA GLY A 478 -4.45 -12.56 1.58
C GLY A 478 -4.38 -13.79 0.67
N SER A 479 -5.39 -14.66 0.64
CA SER A 479 -5.43 -15.81 -0.29
C SER A 479 -6.09 -15.53 -1.64
N LEU A 480 -6.86 -14.44 -1.73
CA LEU A 480 -7.77 -14.09 -2.83
C LEU A 480 -8.86 -15.15 -3.04
N GLU A 481 -9.38 -15.76 -1.97
CA GLU A 481 -10.40 -16.80 -2.04
C GLU A 481 -11.72 -16.35 -1.42
N TYR A 482 -12.83 -16.70 -2.08
CA TYR A 482 -14.16 -16.65 -1.49
C TYR A 482 -14.48 -17.93 -0.72
N LYS A 483 -15.02 -17.75 0.49
CA LYS A 483 -15.68 -18.79 1.28
C LYS A 483 -17.13 -18.37 1.52
N LYS A 484 -18.11 -19.17 1.08
CA LYS A 484 -19.48 -19.03 1.58
C LYS A 484 -19.49 -19.48 3.04
N LEU A 485 -19.94 -18.62 3.95
CA LEU A 485 -20.09 -18.96 5.37
C LEU A 485 -21.45 -19.59 5.61
N SER A 486 -22.49 -18.77 5.53
CA SER A 486 -23.83 -19.13 6.01
C SER A 486 -24.90 -18.52 5.10
N SER A 487 -26.18 -18.65 5.45
CA SER A 487 -27.29 -18.00 4.75
C SER A 487 -28.45 -17.74 5.71
N SER A 488 -29.07 -16.56 5.57
CA SER A 488 -30.18 -16.07 6.41
C SER A 488 -31.24 -15.39 5.53
N ILE A 489 -32.08 -14.53 6.11
CA ILE A 489 -33.24 -13.92 5.46
C ILE A 489 -32.84 -13.11 4.22
N PRO A 490 -33.28 -13.47 2.99
CA PRO A 490 -32.94 -12.73 1.78
C PRO A 490 -33.48 -11.31 1.79
N LYS A 491 -32.60 -10.32 1.55
CA LYS A 491 -32.89 -8.88 1.56
C LYS A 491 -31.85 -8.10 0.76
N SER A 492 -32.20 -6.91 0.28
CA SER A 492 -31.30 -5.99 -0.45
C SER A 492 -31.29 -4.59 0.18
N TYR A 493 -30.35 -3.75 -0.23
CA TYR A 493 -30.20 -2.35 0.22
C TYR A 493 -30.05 -2.17 1.75
N SER A 494 -29.49 -3.19 2.40
CA SER A 494 -29.03 -3.12 3.79
C SER A 494 -27.68 -2.43 3.91
N LYS A 495 -27.46 -1.67 4.99
CA LYS A 495 -26.10 -1.39 5.47
C LYS A 495 -25.66 -2.52 6.41
N CYS A 496 -24.38 -2.86 6.35
CA CYS A 496 -23.76 -3.84 7.22
C CYS A 496 -22.57 -3.25 7.95
N TYR A 497 -22.31 -3.81 9.12
CA TYR A 497 -21.25 -3.41 10.04
C TYR A 497 -20.63 -4.67 10.63
N ILE A 498 -19.37 -4.58 11.07
CA ILE A 498 -18.70 -5.65 11.81
C ILE A 498 -18.02 -5.05 13.03
N LEU A 499 -18.42 -5.55 14.21
CA LEU A 499 -17.93 -5.13 15.52
C LEU A 499 -17.41 -6.38 16.22
N ASP A 500 -16.12 -6.36 16.56
CA ASP A 500 -15.37 -7.54 16.98
C ASP A 500 -15.66 -8.77 16.08
N ASN A 501 -16.27 -9.84 16.60
CA ASN A 501 -16.61 -11.05 15.85
C ASN A 501 -18.11 -11.17 15.50
N LEU A 502 -18.88 -10.08 15.64
CA LEU A 502 -20.29 -10.01 15.28
C LEU A 502 -20.48 -9.22 13.96
N PHE A 503 -21.07 -9.87 12.96
CA PHE A 503 -21.47 -9.25 11.70
C PHE A 503 -22.94 -8.82 11.78
N TYR A 504 -23.18 -7.52 11.75
CA TYR A 504 -24.51 -6.92 11.79
C TYR A 504 -24.98 -6.62 10.37
N CYS A 505 -26.14 -7.15 10.00
CA CYS A 505 -26.85 -6.82 8.78
C CYS A 505 -28.19 -6.17 9.13
N LEU A 506 -28.27 -4.85 8.93
CA LEU A 506 -29.40 -4.01 9.30
C LEU A 506 -30.63 -4.28 8.39
N GLU A 507 -31.64 -3.43 8.45
CA GLU A 507 -32.87 -3.60 7.67
C GLU A 507 -32.63 -3.60 6.15
N GLY A 508 -33.65 -3.87 5.34
CA GLY A 508 -33.51 -3.89 3.89
C GLY A 508 -34.84 -4.00 3.17
N SER A 509 -34.76 -4.14 1.85
CA SER A 509 -35.89 -4.29 0.94
C SER A 509 -36.23 -5.76 0.71
N SER A 510 -37.53 -6.07 0.76
CA SER A 510 -38.08 -7.35 0.30
C SER A 510 -38.16 -7.41 -1.22
N ILE A 511 -38.61 -8.53 -1.78
CA ILE A 511 -38.77 -8.70 -3.23
C ILE A 511 -39.85 -7.79 -3.85
N ASN A 512 -40.67 -7.15 -3.01
CA ASN A 512 -41.71 -6.18 -3.41
C ASN A 512 -41.30 -4.73 -3.07
N ASP A 513 -40.02 -4.45 -2.80
CA ASP A 513 -39.49 -3.18 -2.28
C ASP A 513 -40.17 -2.64 -1.00
N SER A 514 -40.87 -3.52 -0.26
CA SER A 514 -41.31 -3.22 1.11
C SER A 514 -40.12 -3.29 2.07
N GLY A 515 -40.11 -2.47 3.12
CA GLY A 515 -39.11 -2.62 4.18
C GLY A 515 -39.25 -3.96 4.90
N MET A 516 -38.15 -4.37 5.55
CA MET A 516 -38.09 -5.58 6.37
C MET A 516 -37.79 -5.19 7.82
N GLN A 517 -38.64 -5.65 8.74
CA GLN A 517 -38.60 -5.30 10.16
C GLN A 517 -37.36 -5.89 10.85
N GLY A 518 -36.49 -5.01 11.35
CA GLY A 518 -35.39 -5.37 12.22
C GLY A 518 -34.16 -5.99 11.53
N TYR A 519 -33.17 -6.32 12.34
CA TYR A 519 -31.82 -6.65 11.88
C TYR A 519 -31.39 -8.07 12.25
N SER A 520 -30.29 -8.50 11.66
CA SER A 520 -29.75 -9.85 11.80
C SER A 520 -28.29 -9.76 12.24
N ILE A 521 -27.94 -10.48 13.30
CA ILE A 521 -26.57 -10.60 13.80
C ILE A 521 -26.07 -12.00 13.41
N TYR A 522 -24.85 -12.09 12.89
CA TYR A 522 -24.14 -13.35 12.68
C TYR A 522 -22.90 -13.39 13.56
N ASP A 523 -22.81 -14.41 14.39
CA ASP A 523 -21.65 -14.70 15.22
C ASP A 523 -20.66 -15.57 14.43
N ILE A 524 -19.47 -15.01 14.19
CA ILE A 524 -18.41 -15.63 13.39
C ILE A 524 -17.73 -16.77 14.15
N ASP A 525 -17.74 -16.76 15.49
CA ASP A 525 -17.09 -17.77 16.33
C ASP A 525 -18.00 -18.99 16.56
N THR A 526 -19.33 -18.79 16.60
CA THR A 526 -20.30 -19.90 16.75
C THR A 526 -20.98 -20.36 15.45
N ASP A 527 -20.84 -19.64 14.33
CA ASP A 527 -21.54 -19.88 13.05
C ASP A 527 -23.07 -19.89 13.21
N THR A 528 -23.60 -18.94 13.99
CA THR A 528 -25.04 -18.81 14.27
C THR A 528 -25.61 -17.46 13.87
N TRP A 529 -26.92 -17.42 13.58
CA TRP A 529 -27.66 -16.20 13.31
C TRP A 529 -28.68 -15.91 14.42
N GLU A 530 -28.66 -14.68 14.91
CA GLU A 530 -29.74 -14.08 15.69
C GLU A 530 -30.52 -13.10 14.79
N VAL A 531 -31.84 -12.99 15.00
CA VAL A 531 -32.71 -12.07 14.24
C VAL A 531 -33.63 -11.35 15.21
N ILE A 532 -33.37 -10.05 15.40
CA ILE A 532 -34.13 -9.17 16.28
C ILE A 532 -35.19 -8.47 15.42
N LYS A 533 -36.45 -8.51 15.86
CA LYS A 533 -37.61 -7.97 15.13
C LYS A 533 -38.36 -6.95 15.97
N TYR A 534 -38.88 -5.92 15.30
CA TYR A 534 -39.67 -4.85 15.92
C TYR A 534 -41.00 -4.71 15.17
N GLU A 535 -42.11 -4.62 15.89
CA GLU A 535 -43.43 -4.47 15.30
C GLU A 535 -43.71 -2.99 14.99
N TYR A 536 -43.36 -2.56 13.77
CA TYR A 536 -43.65 -1.22 13.25
C TYR A 536 -43.82 -1.24 11.71
N TYR A 537 -44.15 -0.11 11.10
CA TYR A 537 -44.36 0.00 9.64
C TYR A 537 -43.03 0.20 8.90
N PRO A 538 -42.52 -0.78 8.13
CA PRO A 538 -41.12 -0.77 7.74
C PRO A 538 -40.89 -0.03 6.42
N TYR A 539 -40.21 1.11 6.48
CA TYR A 539 -39.65 1.79 5.31
C TYR A 539 -38.35 1.12 4.86
N ALA A 540 -38.09 1.11 3.56
CA ALA A 540 -36.91 0.55 2.91
C ALA A 540 -35.97 1.65 2.39
N ASN A 541 -34.71 1.29 2.10
CA ASN A 541 -33.73 2.15 1.43
C ASN A 541 -33.39 3.47 2.16
N SER A 542 -33.64 3.51 3.47
CA SER A 542 -33.36 4.61 4.40
C SER A 542 -31.87 4.79 4.68
N ILE A 543 -31.52 5.87 5.40
CA ILE A 543 -30.25 5.90 6.14
C ILE A 543 -30.31 4.86 7.27
N GLN A 544 -29.20 4.15 7.49
CA GLN A 544 -29.06 3.06 8.46
C GLN A 544 -27.69 3.12 9.14
N ILE A 545 -27.63 3.55 10.40
CA ILE A 545 -26.40 3.69 11.19
C ILE A 545 -26.44 2.74 12.41
N LEU A 546 -25.33 2.08 12.70
CA LEU A 546 -25.14 1.32 13.94
C LEU A 546 -24.21 2.11 14.88
N LEU A 547 -24.75 2.53 16.03
CA LEU A 547 -24.00 3.16 17.12
C LEU A 547 -23.76 2.12 18.21
N ASN A 548 -22.63 1.41 18.11
CA ASN A 548 -22.30 0.24 18.92
C ASN A 548 -23.36 -0.88 18.76
N ASP A 549 -24.32 -0.93 19.66
CA ASP A 549 -25.42 -1.90 19.72
C ASP A 549 -26.78 -1.27 19.39
N THR A 550 -26.86 0.06 19.34
CA THR A 550 -28.07 0.83 19.05
C THR A 550 -28.18 1.11 17.55
N PHE A 551 -29.26 0.66 16.90
CA PHE A 551 -29.54 0.94 15.50
C PHE A 551 -30.34 2.23 15.34
N VAL A 552 -29.87 3.15 14.51
CA VAL A 552 -30.53 4.41 14.17
C VAL A 552 -30.90 4.43 12.69
N LYS A 553 -32.15 4.76 12.42
CA LYS A 553 -32.75 4.89 11.10
C LYS A 553 -33.20 6.32 10.87
N VAL A 554 -33.02 6.84 9.65
CA VAL A 554 -33.63 8.11 9.22
C VAL A 554 -34.27 7.92 7.85
N GLY A 555 -35.57 8.22 7.78
CA GLY A 555 -36.43 8.21 6.60
C GLY A 555 -36.60 6.83 5.94
N GLY A 556 -36.74 6.86 4.61
CA GLY A 556 -36.93 5.71 3.73
C GLY A 556 -38.20 5.82 2.88
N GLN A 557 -38.40 4.84 2.00
CA GLN A 557 -39.58 4.70 1.14
C GLN A 557 -40.33 3.39 1.39
N GLN A 558 -41.64 3.34 1.12
CA GLN A 558 -42.43 2.11 1.18
C GLN A 558 -43.30 1.95 -0.08
N TRP A 559 -43.41 0.71 -0.57
CA TRP A 559 -44.19 0.30 -1.75
C TRP A 559 -43.90 1.03 -3.06
N LEU A 560 -42.85 1.87 -3.10
CA LEU A 560 -42.61 2.84 -4.17
C LEU A 560 -43.71 3.92 -4.28
N ILE A 561 -44.36 4.27 -3.15
CA ILE A 561 -45.48 5.24 -3.10
C ILE A 561 -45.37 6.22 -1.92
N GLU A 562 -44.87 5.80 -0.77
CA GLU A 562 -44.89 6.60 0.47
C GLU A 562 -43.46 6.83 1.00
N LEU A 563 -43.16 8.07 1.42
CA LEU A 563 -41.90 8.47 2.04
C LEU A 563 -42.09 8.82 3.51
N SER A 564 -41.05 8.60 4.31
CA SER A 564 -40.98 8.98 5.72
C SER A 564 -39.87 10.00 5.97
N GLY A 565 -40.16 11.01 6.79
CA GLY A 565 -39.18 11.96 7.33
C GLY A 565 -38.69 11.57 8.74
N ASP A 566 -39.05 10.39 9.22
CA ASP A 566 -38.92 10.02 10.62
C ASP A 566 -37.48 9.65 10.99
N ALA A 567 -37.08 9.93 12.23
CA ALA A 567 -36.00 9.18 12.87
C ALA A 567 -36.57 8.04 13.72
N THR A 568 -35.90 6.89 13.75
CA THR A 568 -36.24 5.78 14.65
C THR A 568 -34.98 5.19 15.29
N ILE A 569 -35.00 5.07 16.61
CA ILE A 569 -33.95 4.44 17.42
C ILE A 569 -34.45 3.07 17.86
N PHE A 570 -33.65 2.03 17.65
CA PHE A 570 -33.92 0.65 18.04
C PHE A 570 -32.81 0.16 19.00
N LYS A 571 -33.21 -0.40 20.14
CA LYS A 571 -32.28 -0.89 21.18
C LYS A 571 -32.29 -2.42 21.29
N PRO A 572 -31.16 -3.06 21.68
CA PRO A 572 -31.08 -4.52 21.86
C PRO A 572 -32.10 -5.13 22.84
N ASP A 573 -32.65 -4.34 23.75
CA ASP A 573 -33.70 -4.78 24.69
C ASP A 573 -35.10 -4.91 24.04
N GLY A 574 -35.22 -4.62 22.75
CA GLY A 574 -36.46 -4.64 21.98
C GLY A 574 -37.25 -3.32 22.04
N SER A 575 -36.77 -2.32 22.77
CA SER A 575 -37.40 -1.00 22.79
C SER A 575 -37.09 -0.18 21.53
N MET A 576 -38.02 0.71 21.20
CA MET A 576 -38.05 1.48 19.97
C MET A 576 -38.62 2.87 20.26
N TYR A 577 -37.99 3.90 19.71
CA TYR A 577 -38.36 5.30 19.90
C TYR A 577 -38.45 5.96 18.52
N TRP A 578 -39.54 6.68 18.27
CA TRP A 578 -39.91 7.18 16.94
C TRP A 578 -40.20 8.68 17.01
N TYR A 579 -39.61 9.42 16.07
CA TYR A 579 -39.69 10.87 15.97
C TYR A 579 -40.30 11.20 14.59
N PRO A 580 -41.59 11.58 14.52
CA PRO A 580 -42.29 11.75 13.26
C PRO A 580 -41.87 13.01 12.50
N ASP A 581 -41.73 12.89 11.18
CA ASP A 581 -41.52 14.00 10.21
C ASP A 581 -40.41 15.01 10.59
N THR A 582 -39.41 14.58 11.37
CA THR A 582 -38.35 15.43 11.91
C THR A 582 -37.27 15.83 10.90
N PHE A 583 -37.11 15.08 9.81
CA PHE A 583 -36.02 15.22 8.83
C PHE A 583 -36.53 15.13 7.39
N ALA A 584 -35.65 15.43 6.43
CA ALA A 584 -35.96 15.34 5.00
C ALA A 584 -36.35 13.90 4.57
N TYR A 585 -37.10 13.77 3.48
CA TYR A 585 -37.56 12.49 2.93
C TYR A 585 -36.43 11.71 2.22
N VAL A 586 -35.55 11.05 2.99
CA VAL A 586 -34.34 10.42 2.44
C VAL A 586 -34.57 8.99 1.96
N TYR A 587 -34.22 8.69 0.70
CA TYR A 587 -34.15 7.32 0.19
C TYR A 587 -33.12 7.16 -0.94
N PHE A 588 -32.43 6.01 -0.98
CA PHE A 588 -31.32 5.71 -1.92
C PHE A 588 -30.17 6.74 -1.95
N SER A 589 -30.03 7.58 -0.92
CA SER A 589 -28.92 8.54 -0.79
C SER A 589 -27.60 7.83 -0.51
N ALA A 590 -26.49 8.44 -0.89
CA ALA A 590 -25.18 8.05 -0.42
C ALA A 590 -24.95 8.69 0.97
N PHE A 591 -24.79 7.88 2.02
CA PHE A 591 -24.62 8.39 3.38
C PHE A 591 -23.39 7.81 4.08
N THR A 592 -22.82 8.55 5.04
CA THR A 592 -21.79 8.05 5.96
C THR A 592 -21.86 8.75 7.32
N TYR A 593 -21.23 8.16 8.33
CA TYR A 593 -21.21 8.69 9.70
C TYR A 593 -19.79 9.09 10.10
N TYR A 594 -19.60 10.37 10.48
CA TYR A 594 -18.29 10.90 10.80
C TYR A 594 -18.34 11.98 11.90
N ARG A 595 -17.32 12.01 12.77
CA ARG A 595 -17.34 12.71 14.06
C ARG A 595 -18.58 12.29 14.86
N ASP A 596 -19.58 13.14 14.97
CA ASP A 596 -20.88 12.88 15.61
C ASP A 596 -22.08 13.09 14.65
N ARG A 597 -21.85 13.11 13.33
CA ARG A 597 -22.82 13.54 12.31
C ARG A 597 -23.05 12.50 11.21
N ILE A 598 -24.30 12.41 10.77
CA ILE A 598 -24.69 11.68 9.56
C ILE A 598 -24.61 12.65 8.39
N TYR A 599 -23.71 12.40 7.43
CA TYR A 599 -23.65 13.15 6.17
C TYR A 599 -24.40 12.37 5.09
N SER A 600 -25.18 13.07 4.27
CA SER A 600 -26.01 12.48 3.21
C SER A 600 -25.91 13.28 1.92
N PHE A 601 -25.71 12.59 0.79
CA PHE A 601 -25.65 13.17 -0.55
C PHE A 601 -26.64 12.49 -1.51
N GLY A 602 -27.44 13.29 -2.20
CA GLY A 602 -28.38 12.86 -3.22
C GLY A 602 -29.42 11.88 -2.68
N GLY A 603 -29.77 10.89 -3.50
CA GLY A 603 -30.94 10.02 -3.29
C GLY A 603 -31.98 10.25 -4.38
N GLY A 604 -33.19 9.71 -4.22
CA GLY A 604 -34.31 10.02 -5.12
C GLY A 604 -34.98 11.36 -4.79
N SER A 605 -35.51 12.05 -5.80
CA SER A 605 -36.29 13.28 -5.62
C SER A 605 -37.72 12.99 -5.16
N CYS A 606 -38.36 13.91 -4.44
CA CYS A 606 -39.72 13.75 -3.90
C CYS A 606 -40.66 14.93 -4.23
N GLN A 607 -41.97 14.67 -4.31
CA GLN A 607 -43.03 15.69 -4.40
C GLN A 607 -43.96 15.53 -3.19
N GLY A 608 -43.63 16.22 -2.09
CA GLY A 608 -44.19 15.91 -0.78
C GLY A 608 -43.84 14.48 -0.38
N LEU A 609 -44.83 13.70 0.05
CA LEU A 609 -44.66 12.29 0.45
C LEU A 609 -44.47 11.31 -0.74
N LEU A 610 -44.57 11.77 -1.99
CA LEU A 610 -44.49 10.92 -3.18
C LEU A 610 -43.05 10.85 -3.74
N PRO A 611 -42.48 9.65 -3.94
CA PRO A 611 -41.17 9.46 -4.58
C PRO A 611 -41.22 9.63 -6.12
N ILE A 612 -40.23 10.32 -6.69
CA ILE A 612 -40.10 10.55 -8.14
C ILE A 612 -38.94 9.72 -8.69
N PHE A 613 -39.23 8.50 -9.14
CA PHE A 613 -38.25 7.47 -9.57
C PHE A 613 -37.31 7.86 -10.71
N ILE A 614 -37.59 8.95 -11.42
CA ILE A 614 -36.91 9.38 -12.63
C ILE A 614 -35.67 10.24 -12.31
N TYR A 615 -35.63 10.90 -11.15
CA TYR A 615 -34.61 11.89 -10.82
C TYR A 615 -33.86 11.52 -9.53
N GLY A 616 -32.53 11.68 -9.58
CA GLY A 616 -31.70 11.77 -8.39
C GLY A 616 -31.60 13.23 -7.92
N SER A 617 -31.32 13.45 -6.63
CA SER A 617 -31.21 14.80 -6.05
C SER A 617 -29.77 15.36 -5.98
N TYR A 618 -29.66 16.68 -5.84
CA TYR A 618 -28.45 17.44 -5.51
C TYR A 618 -28.24 17.65 -3.99
N ASP A 619 -29.20 17.24 -3.17
CA ASP A 619 -29.22 17.52 -1.73
C ASP A 619 -27.92 17.07 -1.04
N PHE A 620 -27.33 17.97 -0.27
CA PHE A 620 -26.18 17.68 0.57
C PHE A 620 -26.32 18.40 1.90
N TYR A 621 -26.38 17.63 2.98
CA TYR A 621 -26.60 18.13 4.35
C TYR A 621 -25.99 17.16 5.36
N TYR A 622 -25.94 17.58 6.62
CA TYR A 622 -25.75 16.65 7.73
C TYR A 622 -26.86 16.75 8.77
N ILE A 623 -27.02 15.66 9.53
CA ILE A 623 -27.83 15.59 10.75
C ILE A 623 -26.86 15.38 11.91
N ASP A 624 -26.93 16.23 12.94
CA ASP A 624 -26.12 16.07 14.15
C ASP A 624 -26.80 15.08 15.11
N MET A 625 -26.10 14.02 15.54
CA MET A 625 -26.72 12.99 16.38
C MET A 625 -27.18 13.52 17.74
N LYS A 626 -26.73 14.70 18.18
CA LYS A 626 -27.25 15.36 19.38
C LYS A 626 -28.74 15.73 19.26
N GLU A 627 -29.27 15.89 18.05
CA GLU A 627 -30.69 16.16 17.82
C GLU A 627 -31.52 14.89 17.99
N ILE A 628 -31.17 13.81 17.29
CA ILE A 628 -31.84 12.49 17.41
C ILE A 628 -31.69 11.91 18.82
N CYS A 629 -30.55 12.13 19.49
CA CYS A 629 -30.31 11.67 20.86
C CYS A 629 -30.70 12.69 21.95
N SER A 630 -31.36 13.80 21.61
CA SER A 630 -31.59 14.95 22.51
C SER A 630 -32.36 14.61 23.79
N THR A 631 -33.31 13.68 23.71
CA THR A 631 -34.14 13.23 24.83
C THR A 631 -33.51 12.11 25.68
N GLY A 632 -32.31 11.63 25.31
CA GLY A 632 -31.50 10.69 26.10
C GLY A 632 -31.66 9.21 25.72
N GLU A 633 -32.42 8.90 24.67
CA GLU A 633 -32.67 7.54 24.19
C GLU A 633 -31.41 6.89 23.59
N CYS A 634 -30.58 7.68 22.91
CA CYS A 634 -29.25 7.28 22.45
C CYS A 634 -28.17 8.22 23.01
N ASN A 635 -26.92 7.88 22.76
CA ASN A 635 -25.75 8.71 23.09
C ASN A 635 -24.94 8.90 21.81
N PRO A 636 -24.60 10.13 21.38
CA PRO A 636 -23.74 10.34 20.21
C PRO A 636 -22.34 9.72 20.43
N ILE A 637 -21.96 8.78 19.56
CA ILE A 637 -20.71 8.00 19.70
C ILE A 637 -19.72 8.44 18.62
N CYS A 638 -18.60 9.04 19.03
CA CYS A 638 -17.57 9.53 18.09
C CYS A 638 -17.12 8.44 17.08
N SER A 639 -17.09 8.77 15.79
CA SER A 639 -16.71 7.82 14.72
C SER A 639 -15.27 7.31 14.86
N LYS A 640 -14.93 6.23 14.14
CA LYS A 640 -13.52 5.88 13.89
C LYS A 640 -12.76 7.11 13.36
N GLY A 641 -11.49 7.23 13.71
CA GLY A 641 -10.66 8.40 13.41
C GLY A 641 -10.82 9.58 14.36
N THR A 642 -11.76 9.50 15.31
CA THR A 642 -12.07 10.60 16.24
C THR A 642 -12.10 10.11 17.69
N TYR A 643 -12.07 11.04 18.63
CA TYR A 643 -12.16 10.81 20.07
C TYR A 643 -13.04 11.86 20.76
N LYS A 644 -13.57 11.51 21.93
CA LYS A 644 -14.46 12.40 22.71
C LYS A 644 -13.67 13.45 23.50
N SER A 645 -14.10 14.71 23.42
CA SER A 645 -13.54 15.86 24.15
C SER A 645 -14.65 16.80 24.64
N ASP A 646 -14.32 17.77 25.49
CA ASP A 646 -15.27 18.77 26.02
C ASP A 646 -15.91 19.63 24.91
N GLN A 647 -15.26 19.71 23.73
CA GLN A 647 -15.74 20.43 22.54
C GLN A 647 -16.51 19.53 21.54
N GLY A 648 -16.77 18.26 21.89
CA GLY A 648 -17.39 17.26 21.01
C GLY A 648 -16.39 16.23 20.48
N CYS A 649 -16.69 15.62 19.34
CA CYS A 649 -15.81 14.62 18.72
C CYS A 649 -14.70 15.27 17.89
N ILE A 650 -13.46 15.17 18.36
CA ILE A 650 -12.26 15.75 17.73
C ILE A 650 -11.50 14.64 16.98
N GLU A 651 -10.88 14.99 15.85
CA GLU A 651 -10.05 14.07 15.08
C GLU A 651 -8.73 13.70 15.76
N CYS A 652 -8.23 12.50 15.51
CA CYS A 652 -6.90 12.10 15.94
C CYS A 652 -5.82 12.93 15.23
N GLU A 653 -4.95 13.59 16.00
CA GLU A 653 -3.82 14.35 15.45
C GLU A 653 -2.80 13.44 14.72
N PRO A 654 -2.07 13.95 13.71
CA PRO A 654 -1.04 13.20 13.01
C PRO A 654 -0.06 12.50 13.97
N GLY A 655 0.24 11.24 13.65
CA GLY A 655 0.97 10.31 14.53
C GLY A 655 0.06 9.48 15.45
N SER A 656 -1.25 9.69 15.45
CA SER A 656 -2.21 8.93 16.25
C SER A 656 -3.40 8.41 15.42
N TYR A 657 -4.18 7.48 16.00
CA TYR A 657 -5.33 6.84 15.33
C TYR A 657 -6.40 6.33 16.32
N SER A 658 -7.63 6.08 15.83
CA SER A 658 -8.76 5.55 16.60
C SER A 658 -9.58 4.54 15.79
N GLU A 659 -9.41 3.24 16.10
CA GLU A 659 -10.08 2.10 15.43
C GLU A 659 -11.51 1.84 15.93
N ILE A 660 -11.88 2.37 17.10
CA ILE A 660 -13.08 2.00 17.86
C ILE A 660 -13.99 3.23 17.95
N MET A 661 -15.27 3.05 17.60
CA MET A 661 -16.26 4.11 17.77
C MET A 661 -16.48 4.39 19.26
N GLY A 662 -16.41 5.66 19.66
CA GLY A 662 -16.59 6.10 21.04
C GLY A 662 -15.31 6.14 21.87
N SER A 663 -14.12 6.01 21.25
CA SER A 663 -12.86 6.12 21.98
C SER A 663 -12.73 7.48 22.68
N GLU A 664 -12.27 7.47 23.93
CA GLU A 664 -11.95 8.69 24.68
C GLU A 664 -10.53 9.21 24.37
N ILE A 665 -9.67 8.38 23.77
CA ILE A 665 -8.25 8.67 23.52
C ILE A 665 -7.83 8.09 22.16
N CYS A 666 -7.05 8.83 21.37
CA CYS A 666 -6.37 8.30 20.18
C CYS A 666 -5.09 7.54 20.57
N LYS A 667 -4.91 6.35 20.01
CA LYS A 667 -3.70 5.53 20.19
C LYS A 667 -2.56 6.12 19.38
N LEU A 668 -1.36 6.22 19.96
CA LEU A 668 -0.17 6.69 19.23
C LEU A 668 0.36 5.58 18.30
N CYS A 669 0.77 5.95 17.08
CA CYS A 669 1.53 5.05 16.22
C CYS A 669 2.86 4.67 16.90
N PRO A 670 3.27 3.39 16.89
CA PRO A 670 4.42 2.94 17.63
C PRO A 670 5.74 3.28 16.93
N ILE A 671 6.86 3.18 17.66
CA ILE A 671 8.22 3.39 17.12
C ILE A 671 8.48 2.55 15.85
N GLY A 672 9.24 3.12 14.91
CA GLY A 672 9.48 2.57 13.57
C GLY A 672 8.39 2.86 12.53
N THR A 673 7.25 3.43 12.96
CA THR A 673 6.16 3.85 12.08
C THR A 673 5.87 5.34 12.21
N TYR A 674 5.14 5.90 11.24
CA TYR A 674 4.61 7.27 11.28
C TYR A 674 3.18 7.32 10.71
N ASN A 675 2.45 8.37 11.05
CA ASN A 675 1.19 8.70 10.37
C ASN A 675 1.13 10.22 10.11
N SER A 676 1.19 10.65 8.85
CA SER A 676 1.10 12.08 8.49
C SER A 676 -0.33 12.63 8.42
N ILE A 677 -1.35 11.77 8.59
CA ILE A 677 -2.77 12.07 8.34
C ILE A 677 -3.50 12.35 9.65
N LYS A 678 -4.29 13.43 9.64
CA LYS A 678 -5.26 13.77 10.69
C LYS A 678 -6.54 12.92 10.53
N GLY A 679 -7.16 12.53 11.63
CA GLY A 679 -8.38 11.71 11.64
C GLY A 679 -8.14 10.22 11.37
N GLY A 680 -6.93 9.70 11.65
CA GLY A 680 -6.54 8.32 11.34
C GLY A 680 -7.47 7.26 11.96
N SER A 681 -8.17 6.49 11.14
CA SER A 681 -9.25 5.57 11.53
C SER A 681 -8.79 4.11 11.74
N SER A 682 -7.54 3.78 11.41
CA SER A 682 -7.03 2.40 11.49
C SER A 682 -5.56 2.32 11.89
N TYR A 683 -5.15 1.24 12.57
CA TYR A 683 -3.73 0.97 12.85
C TYR A 683 -2.91 0.79 11.56
N ARG A 684 -3.56 0.44 10.44
CA ARG A 684 -2.92 0.29 9.13
C ARG A 684 -2.26 1.58 8.61
N GLN A 685 -2.68 2.74 9.13
CA GLN A 685 -2.19 4.05 8.72
C GLN A 685 -0.90 4.46 9.46
N CYS A 686 -0.46 3.66 10.43
CA CYS A 686 0.88 3.73 11.01
C CYS A 686 1.89 3.06 10.05
N LEU A 687 2.18 3.72 8.93
CA LEU A 687 3.08 3.23 7.89
C LEU A 687 4.52 3.07 8.41
N PRO A 688 5.31 2.08 7.95
CA PRO A 688 6.74 2.04 8.23
C PRO A 688 7.41 3.34 7.83
N CYS A 689 8.42 3.75 8.60
CA CYS A 689 9.40 4.67 8.05
C CYS A 689 10.06 4.06 6.82
N PRO A 690 10.09 4.74 5.66
CA PRO A 690 10.66 4.18 4.44
C PRO A 690 12.16 3.90 4.59
N GLU A 691 12.68 3.04 3.72
CA GLU A 691 14.10 2.75 3.61
C GLU A 691 14.96 4.03 3.59
N GLU A 692 16.14 3.99 4.25
CA GLU A 692 17.02 5.15 4.50
C GLU A 692 16.48 6.13 5.57
N THR A 693 15.38 5.83 6.26
CA THR A 693 14.84 6.61 7.40
C THR A 693 14.47 5.75 8.61
N PHE A 694 14.26 6.37 9.78
CA PHE A 694 13.88 5.69 11.03
C PHE A 694 13.00 6.58 11.94
N ASN A 695 12.31 5.99 12.92
CA ASN A 695 11.62 6.74 13.97
C ASN A 695 11.74 6.08 15.37
N SER A 696 12.38 6.79 16.29
CA SER A 696 12.62 6.35 17.68
C SER A 696 11.55 6.80 18.70
N LYS A 697 10.50 7.51 18.29
CA LYS A 697 9.45 8.05 19.18
C LYS A 697 8.05 7.54 18.81
N PRO A 698 7.20 7.10 19.77
CA PRO A 698 5.79 6.88 19.49
C PRO A 698 5.12 8.21 19.17
N GLY A 699 4.06 8.18 18.35
CA GLY A 699 3.28 9.37 18.01
C GLY A 699 3.90 10.28 16.96
N SER A 700 4.85 9.81 16.14
CA SER A 700 5.48 10.66 15.12
C SER A 700 4.64 10.78 13.85
N SER A 701 4.56 12.00 13.30
CA SER A 701 3.97 12.30 12.00
C SER A 701 4.97 12.25 10.84
N LEU A 702 6.27 12.10 11.15
CA LEU A 702 7.39 12.13 10.21
C LEU A 702 8.49 11.13 10.63
N CYS A 703 9.38 10.78 9.70
CA CYS A 703 10.58 9.95 9.96
C CYS A 703 11.86 10.78 9.81
N PHE A 704 12.94 10.31 10.44
CA PHE A 704 14.25 10.96 10.47
C PHE A 704 15.24 10.23 9.54
N GLU A 705 16.11 10.97 8.86
CA GLU A 705 17.13 10.39 7.96
C GLU A 705 18.13 9.49 8.70
N CYS A 706 18.50 8.35 8.10
CA CYS A 706 19.48 7.42 8.67
C CYS A 706 20.89 8.03 8.69
N PRO A 707 21.60 8.08 9.84
CA PRO A 707 22.96 8.61 9.91
C PRO A 707 23.96 7.83 9.04
N ALA A 708 24.92 8.54 8.45
CA ALA A 708 25.95 7.93 7.61
C ALA A 708 26.74 6.83 8.34
N GLY A 709 26.90 5.68 7.70
CA GLY A 709 27.55 4.48 8.27
C GLY A 709 26.59 3.50 8.97
N PHE A 710 25.29 3.80 8.99
CA PHE A 710 24.23 2.92 9.47
C PHE A 710 23.33 2.46 8.31
N ASN A 711 22.59 1.37 8.52
CA ASN A 711 21.57 0.85 7.62
C ASN A 711 20.21 0.97 8.33
N CYS A 712 19.23 1.56 7.65
CA CYS A 712 17.85 1.65 8.12
C CYS A 712 16.92 1.02 7.06
N PRO A 713 16.60 -0.28 7.17
CA PRO A 713 15.52 -0.90 6.40
C PRO A 713 14.16 -0.25 6.70
N ALA A 714 13.16 -0.47 5.85
CA ALA A 714 11.82 0.05 6.10
C ALA A 714 11.26 -0.49 7.44
N GLY A 715 10.69 0.40 8.25
CA GLY A 715 10.21 0.14 9.60
C GLY A 715 11.20 0.41 10.75
N SER A 716 12.41 0.93 10.46
CA SER A 716 13.48 1.09 11.46
C SER A 716 13.09 1.96 12.66
N LYS A 717 13.26 1.46 13.89
CA LYS A 717 13.08 2.23 15.14
C LYS A 717 14.35 2.99 15.51
N GLN A 718 15.52 2.42 15.22
CA GLN A 718 16.84 3.04 15.41
C GLN A 718 17.81 2.64 14.28
N PRO A 719 18.86 3.44 14.02
CA PRO A 719 19.85 3.10 12.98
C PRO A 719 20.69 1.87 13.37
N ASN A 720 20.68 0.83 12.53
CA ASN A 720 21.50 -0.36 12.75
C ASN A 720 22.91 -0.16 12.18
N LYS A 721 23.95 -0.53 12.93
CA LYS A 721 25.34 -0.41 12.43
C LYS A 721 25.58 -1.38 11.29
N ILE A 722 26.30 -0.94 10.26
CA ILE A 722 26.75 -1.81 9.16
C ILE A 722 27.87 -2.71 9.68
N ASN A 723 27.50 -3.85 10.25
CA ASN A 723 28.43 -4.96 10.48
C ASN A 723 28.71 -5.64 9.14
N ILE A 724 29.87 -5.36 8.55
CA ILE A 724 30.37 -6.11 7.39
C ILE A 724 30.88 -7.46 7.89
N SER A 725 29.97 -8.44 8.00
CA SER A 725 30.29 -9.85 8.15
C SER A 725 30.20 -10.52 6.78
N ASP A 726 31.24 -11.25 6.37
CA ASP A 726 31.30 -11.86 5.03
C ASP A 726 30.08 -12.74 4.71
N ASP A 727 29.58 -12.60 3.49
CA ASP A 727 28.36 -13.26 3.00
C ASP A 727 28.50 -14.80 2.96
N TYR A 728 27.36 -15.50 2.97
CA TYR A 728 27.24 -16.96 2.89
C TYR A 728 27.95 -17.77 4.01
N SER A 729 27.34 -17.77 5.21
CA SER A 729 27.65 -18.75 6.24
C SER A 729 27.20 -20.17 5.83
N SER A 730 28.14 -20.96 5.28
CA SER A 730 28.00 -22.40 5.05
C SER A 730 28.98 -23.16 5.95
N VAL A 731 28.45 -23.93 6.90
CA VAL A 731 29.24 -24.81 7.77
C VAL A 731 29.04 -26.24 7.28
N GLN A 732 30.13 -26.91 6.92
CA GLN A 732 30.09 -28.30 6.46
C GLN A 732 31.05 -29.17 7.27
N PRO A 733 30.69 -30.43 7.57
CA PRO A 733 31.52 -31.34 8.37
C PRO A 733 32.94 -31.50 7.83
N LYS A 734 33.93 -31.19 8.67
CA LYS A 734 35.34 -31.10 8.29
C LYS A 734 35.88 -32.44 7.77
N MET A 735 36.95 -32.39 6.98
CA MET A 735 37.74 -33.59 6.70
C MET A 735 38.44 -34.04 7.99
N TYR A 736 38.41 -35.33 8.31
CA TYR A 736 39.14 -35.85 9.45
C TYR A 736 40.66 -35.67 9.30
N SER A 737 41.25 -34.94 10.25
CA SER A 737 42.69 -34.85 10.48
C SER A 737 43.04 -35.56 11.79
N SER A 738 44.10 -36.37 11.80
CA SER A 738 44.71 -36.87 13.03
C SER A 738 45.42 -35.74 13.80
N ASP A 739 45.56 -35.89 15.12
CA ASP A 739 46.31 -34.93 15.94
C ASP A 739 47.78 -34.83 15.49
N ASP A 740 48.35 -33.63 15.67
CA ASP A 740 49.53 -33.19 14.93
C ASP A 740 50.82 -33.97 15.25
N ASN A 741 51.64 -34.17 14.21
CA ASN A 741 52.91 -34.90 14.25
C ASN A 741 53.94 -34.25 15.20
N SER A 742 53.77 -32.97 15.56
CA SER A 742 54.60 -32.28 16.55
C SER A 742 54.67 -33.02 17.90
N ILE A 743 53.60 -33.71 18.32
CA ILE A 743 53.58 -34.47 19.57
C ILE A 743 54.60 -35.63 19.54
N ASN A 744 54.68 -36.36 18.42
CA ASN A 744 55.63 -37.47 18.26
C ASN A 744 57.08 -36.95 18.21
N LEU A 745 57.31 -35.81 17.53
CA LEU A 745 58.62 -35.16 17.48
C LEU A 745 59.09 -34.68 18.86
N ILE A 746 58.21 -34.05 19.64
CA ILE A 746 58.50 -33.60 21.01
C ILE A 746 58.81 -34.80 21.93
N TYR A 747 58.01 -35.87 21.85
CA TYR A 747 58.26 -37.10 22.59
C TYR A 747 59.65 -37.69 22.29
N ILE A 748 60.00 -37.84 21.00
CA ILE A 748 61.31 -38.35 20.58
C ILE A 748 62.45 -37.47 21.12
N LEU A 749 62.33 -36.13 21.05
CA LEU A 749 63.35 -35.20 21.55
C LEU A 749 63.53 -35.25 23.07
N VAL A 750 62.43 -35.27 23.84
CA VAL A 750 62.47 -35.35 25.31
C VAL A 750 63.06 -36.70 25.76
N VAL A 751 62.65 -37.81 25.15
CA VAL A 751 63.19 -39.13 25.53
C VAL A 751 64.65 -39.26 25.11
N MET A 752 65.03 -38.81 23.90
CA MET A 752 66.45 -38.81 23.47
C MET A 752 67.35 -38.01 24.40
N THR A 753 66.95 -36.83 24.85
CA THR A 753 67.76 -35.97 25.74
C THR A 753 67.91 -36.58 27.14
N VAL A 754 66.82 -37.11 27.72
CA VAL A 754 66.87 -37.82 29.02
C VAL A 754 67.78 -39.06 28.93
N PHE A 755 67.68 -39.86 27.86
CA PHE A 755 68.53 -41.04 27.70
C PHE A 755 70.00 -40.70 27.42
N LEU A 756 70.30 -39.62 26.69
CA LEU A 756 71.69 -39.15 26.51
C LEU A 756 72.34 -38.76 27.85
N PHE A 757 71.60 -38.07 28.71
CA PHE A 757 72.06 -37.74 30.06
C PHE A 757 72.28 -38.99 30.93
N LEU A 758 71.38 -39.98 30.83
CA LEU A 758 71.51 -41.29 31.45
C LEU A 758 72.74 -42.07 30.96
N ILE A 759 73.02 -42.10 29.65
CA ILE A 759 74.23 -42.71 29.08
C ILE A 759 75.49 -42.06 29.67
N ILE A 760 75.53 -40.73 29.73
CA ILE A 760 76.68 -39.99 30.28
C ILE A 760 76.91 -40.37 31.75
N ILE A 761 75.87 -40.36 32.58
CA ILE A 761 75.94 -40.80 33.99
C ILE A 761 76.44 -42.25 34.10
N VAL A 762 75.84 -43.17 33.34
CA VAL A 762 76.17 -44.60 33.38
C VAL A 762 77.61 -44.89 32.93
N LEU A 763 78.15 -44.13 31.97
CA LEU A 763 79.54 -44.23 31.53
C LEU A 763 80.55 -43.57 32.50
N SER A 764 80.13 -42.55 33.26
CA SER A 764 80.93 -41.93 34.31
C SER A 764 81.08 -42.83 35.55
N ILE A 765 80.15 -43.76 35.81
CA ILE A 765 80.25 -44.72 36.90
C ILE A 765 81.27 -45.81 36.52
N SER A 766 82.50 -45.68 37.02
CA SER A 766 83.62 -46.62 36.79
C SER A 766 83.26 -48.08 37.07
N ASN A 767 82.47 -48.33 38.12
CA ASN A 767 82.00 -49.66 38.52
C ASN A 767 81.02 -50.30 37.51
N PHE A 768 80.32 -49.49 36.71
CA PHE A 768 79.44 -49.97 35.63
C PHE A 768 80.22 -50.14 34.32
N LYS A 769 81.13 -49.21 34.01
CA LYS A 769 82.03 -49.30 32.85
C LYS A 769 82.80 -50.64 32.80
N ASN A 770 83.27 -51.12 33.96
CA ASN A 770 83.94 -52.41 34.08
C ASN A 770 83.01 -53.64 33.95
N LYS A 771 81.69 -53.45 33.96
CA LYS A 771 80.65 -54.50 33.83
C LYS A 771 79.89 -54.47 32.50
N LEU A 772 80.18 -53.52 31.60
CA LEU A 772 79.52 -53.41 30.28
C LEU A 772 79.56 -54.72 29.48
N ASN A 773 80.67 -55.46 29.59
CA ASN A 773 80.85 -56.76 28.97
C ASN A 773 79.85 -57.84 29.43
N LEU A 774 79.07 -57.66 30.49
CA LEU A 774 78.01 -58.62 30.83
C LEU A 774 76.81 -58.52 29.87
N ILE A 775 76.48 -57.29 29.47
CA ILE A 775 75.29 -56.94 28.66
C ILE A 775 75.62 -56.97 27.15
N ASP A 776 76.70 -57.62 26.76
CA ASP A 776 77.08 -57.79 25.37
C ASP A 776 76.13 -58.78 24.66
N PHE A 777 75.38 -58.28 23.68
CA PHE A 777 74.52 -59.03 22.76
C PHE A 777 75.19 -59.33 21.41
N TYR A 778 76.39 -58.79 21.15
CA TYR A 778 77.08 -58.86 19.86
C TYR A 778 78.23 -59.87 19.83
N ILE A 779 78.20 -60.85 20.74
CA ILE A 779 79.26 -61.83 20.98
C ILE A 779 79.72 -62.56 19.70
N ASP A 780 78.79 -62.96 18.83
CA ASP A 780 79.10 -63.61 17.54
C ASP A 780 79.38 -62.61 16.40
N LYS A 781 79.20 -61.31 16.65
CA LYS A 781 79.36 -60.22 15.69
C LYS A 781 80.66 -59.43 15.86
N HIS A 782 81.56 -59.78 16.77
CA HIS A 782 82.90 -59.16 16.78
C HIS A 782 83.71 -59.45 15.50
N ASN A 783 84.81 -58.73 15.32
CA ASN A 783 85.82 -59.03 14.30
C ASN A 783 86.79 -60.11 14.81
N TYR A 784 87.05 -61.11 13.98
CA TYR A 784 87.95 -62.22 14.27
C TYR A 784 89.11 -62.26 13.26
N ASN A 785 90.28 -62.72 13.70
CA ASN A 785 91.42 -62.93 12.82
C ASN A 785 91.19 -64.18 11.95
N LEU A 786 91.40 -64.06 10.63
CA LEU A 786 91.03 -65.08 9.64
C LEU A 786 91.75 -66.44 9.75
N ASN A 787 92.75 -66.57 10.64
CA ASN A 787 93.55 -67.77 10.83
C ASN A 787 93.56 -68.27 12.30
N GLU A 788 92.67 -67.77 13.16
CA GLU A 788 92.57 -68.16 14.57
C GLU A 788 91.19 -68.80 14.86
N PRO A 789 91.09 -69.76 15.80
CA PRO A 789 89.81 -70.36 16.17
C PRO A 789 88.89 -69.30 16.79
N MET A 790 87.61 -69.28 16.38
CA MET A 790 86.61 -68.30 16.82
C MET A 790 86.20 -68.51 18.28
N ILE A 791 86.93 -67.90 19.22
CA ILE A 791 86.57 -67.90 20.64
C ILE A 791 85.57 -66.76 20.89
N LEU A 792 84.30 -67.12 21.11
CA LEU A 792 83.26 -66.18 21.51
C LEU A 792 83.62 -65.53 22.87
N THR A 793 83.95 -64.24 22.86
CA THR A 793 84.26 -63.46 24.05
C THR A 793 83.40 -62.20 24.09
N LYS A 794 82.85 -61.87 25.26
CA LYS A 794 82.14 -60.61 25.47
C LYS A 794 83.13 -59.50 25.78
N ASN A 795 82.97 -58.31 25.18
CA ASN A 795 83.90 -57.21 25.37
C ASN A 795 83.18 -55.89 25.76
N GLN A 796 83.96 -54.84 26.05
CA GLN A 796 83.38 -53.55 26.48
C GLN A 796 82.77 -52.74 25.32
N THR A 797 83.20 -52.98 24.08
CA THR A 797 82.65 -52.31 22.87
C THR A 797 81.29 -52.88 22.50
N GLY A 798 81.13 -54.20 22.43
CA GLY A 798 79.84 -54.88 22.23
C GLY A 798 78.85 -54.56 23.35
N GLY A 799 79.30 -54.57 24.61
CA GLY A 799 78.49 -54.10 25.75
C GLY A 799 78.00 -52.65 25.61
N PHE A 800 78.84 -51.73 25.11
CA PHE A 800 78.45 -50.34 24.86
C PHE A 800 77.45 -50.20 23.70
N PHE A 801 77.69 -50.87 22.57
CA PHE A 801 76.74 -50.88 21.45
C PHE A 801 75.41 -51.57 21.80
N SER A 802 75.42 -52.55 22.71
CA SER A 802 74.20 -53.23 23.21
C SER A 802 73.36 -52.31 24.10
N LEU A 803 74.00 -51.43 24.90
CA LEU A 803 73.31 -50.37 25.65
C LEU A 803 72.67 -49.34 24.71
N ILE A 804 73.37 -48.93 23.65
CA ILE A 804 72.82 -48.06 22.60
C ILE A 804 71.62 -48.72 21.91
N PHE A 805 71.73 -50.00 21.56
CA PHE A 805 70.64 -50.78 20.94
C PHE A 805 69.38 -50.76 21.81
N LEU A 806 69.48 -51.10 23.11
CA LEU A 806 68.33 -51.13 24.01
C LEU A 806 67.62 -49.77 24.08
N ILE A 807 68.37 -48.67 24.11
CA ILE A 807 67.82 -47.31 24.17
C ILE A 807 67.09 -46.96 22.86
N ILE A 808 67.71 -47.20 21.70
CA ILE A 808 67.07 -46.94 20.40
C ILE A 808 65.82 -47.83 20.21
N ALA A 809 65.86 -49.09 20.64
CA ALA A 809 64.72 -49.99 20.58
C ALA A 809 63.55 -49.53 21.46
N ILE A 810 63.81 -49.08 22.70
CA ILE A 810 62.78 -48.55 23.61
C ILE A 810 62.15 -47.27 23.02
N ILE A 811 62.96 -46.36 22.48
CA ILE A 811 62.48 -45.11 21.86
C ILE A 811 61.60 -45.43 20.65
N PHE A 812 62.08 -46.29 19.75
CA PHE A 812 61.34 -46.71 18.55
C PHE A 812 60.00 -47.37 18.89
N VAL A 813 59.98 -48.32 19.82
CA VAL A 813 58.74 -48.97 20.29
C VAL A 813 57.77 -47.95 20.89
N GLY A 814 58.28 -47.00 21.69
CA GLY A 814 57.48 -45.91 22.26
C GLY A 814 56.83 -45.03 21.19
N SER A 815 57.61 -44.49 20.25
CA SER A 815 57.10 -43.66 19.15
C SER A 815 56.12 -44.41 18.26
N SER A 816 56.39 -45.67 17.92
CA SER A 816 55.48 -46.49 17.11
C SER A 816 54.15 -46.76 17.80
N ILE A 817 54.12 -46.97 19.13
CA ILE A 817 52.86 -47.14 19.88
C ILE A 817 52.05 -45.84 19.93
N ILE A 818 52.71 -44.68 20.01
CA ILE A 818 52.06 -43.37 19.95
C ILE A 818 51.48 -43.12 18.56
N GLU A 819 52.26 -43.35 17.50
CA GLU A 819 51.84 -43.19 16.11
C GLU A 819 50.69 -44.13 15.74
N TYR A 820 50.72 -45.39 16.20
CA TYR A 820 49.63 -46.35 16.01
C TYR A 820 48.35 -45.97 16.78
N LYS A 821 48.44 -45.18 17.85
CA LYS A 821 47.25 -44.67 18.55
C LYS A 821 46.68 -43.40 17.92
N ILE A 822 47.53 -42.48 17.47
CA ILE A 822 47.12 -41.16 16.98
C ILE A 822 46.80 -41.16 15.49
N ASN A 823 47.57 -41.90 14.67
CA ASN A 823 47.55 -41.78 13.21
C ASN A 823 47.00 -43.03 12.48
N ASN A 824 46.46 -44.02 13.19
CA ASN A 824 46.00 -45.28 12.58
C ASN A 824 44.56 -45.25 12.00
N ILE A 825 43.90 -44.09 11.96
CA ILE A 825 42.55 -43.97 11.38
C ILE A 825 42.64 -43.40 9.97
N GLN A 826 41.92 -44.02 9.04
CA GLN A 826 41.67 -43.50 7.70
C GLN A 826 40.16 -43.28 7.53
N GLU A 827 39.80 -42.04 7.21
CA GLU A 827 38.43 -41.68 6.80
C GLU A 827 38.35 -41.69 5.27
N THR A 828 37.29 -42.27 4.73
CA THR A 828 36.90 -42.11 3.33
C THR A 828 35.50 -41.51 3.27
N LYS A 829 35.32 -40.50 2.41
CA LYS A 829 34.00 -39.91 2.12
C LYS A 829 33.70 -40.12 0.63
N ALA A 830 32.52 -40.61 0.30
CA ALA A 830 32.08 -40.88 -1.06
C ALA A 830 30.61 -40.52 -1.26
N LEU A 831 30.29 -39.81 -2.36
CA LEU A 831 28.92 -39.69 -2.83
C LEU A 831 28.57 -40.92 -3.65
N VAL A 832 27.48 -41.59 -3.28
CA VAL A 832 26.98 -42.82 -3.93
C VAL A 832 25.48 -42.69 -4.23
N PRO A 833 24.94 -43.42 -5.23
CA PRO A 833 23.49 -43.50 -5.45
C PRO A 833 22.76 -43.93 -4.16
N LEU A 834 21.73 -43.17 -3.78
CA LEU A 834 21.01 -43.34 -2.52
C LEU A 834 20.49 -44.78 -2.29
N ILE A 835 20.08 -45.46 -3.35
CA ILE A 835 19.58 -46.85 -3.33
C ILE A 835 20.57 -47.82 -2.67
N ILE A 836 21.89 -47.61 -2.83
CA ILE A 836 22.95 -48.45 -2.24
C ILE A 836 23.02 -48.25 -0.71
N LEU A 837 22.68 -47.04 -0.24
CA LEU A 837 22.61 -46.73 1.18
C LEU A 837 21.28 -47.19 1.79
N GLU A 838 20.18 -47.18 1.02
CA GLU A 838 18.87 -47.68 1.44
C GLU A 838 18.81 -49.21 1.60
N GLU A 839 19.73 -49.95 0.96
CA GLU A 839 20.01 -51.36 1.27
C GLU A 839 20.65 -51.53 2.66
N ASN A 840 21.48 -50.58 3.10
CA ASN A 840 22.18 -50.61 4.38
C ASN A 840 21.34 -50.05 5.55
N SER A 841 20.58 -48.97 5.33
CA SER A 841 19.58 -48.45 6.27
C SER A 841 18.35 -48.00 5.52
N LYS A 842 17.20 -48.64 5.78
CA LYS A 842 15.93 -48.35 5.10
C LYS A 842 15.32 -46.99 5.44
N ILE A 843 15.81 -46.34 6.50
CA ILE A 843 15.33 -45.04 6.97
C ILE A 843 16.55 -44.18 7.25
N PHE A 844 16.50 -42.93 6.80
CA PHE A 844 17.46 -41.89 7.13
C PHE A 844 16.76 -40.90 8.05
N THR A 845 17.28 -40.75 9.26
CA THR A 845 16.88 -39.69 10.19
C THR A 845 18.08 -38.85 10.59
N ALA A 846 17.90 -37.55 10.75
CA ALA A 846 18.79 -36.74 11.58
C ALA A 846 18.25 -36.70 13.01
N ASP A 847 19.12 -36.90 14.01
CA ASP A 847 18.76 -36.81 15.43
C ASP A 847 18.13 -35.44 15.74
N LYS A 848 18.66 -34.37 15.14
CA LYS A 848 18.11 -33.01 15.15
C LYS A 848 18.19 -32.33 13.77
N LEU A 849 17.15 -31.57 13.44
CA LEU A 849 17.10 -30.64 12.30
C LEU A 849 16.49 -29.31 12.78
N GLU A 850 17.28 -28.24 12.77
CA GLU A 850 16.82 -26.87 13.05
C GLU A 850 16.62 -26.10 11.75
N ILE A 851 15.49 -25.40 11.65
CA ILE A 851 15.15 -24.51 10.53
C ILE A 851 14.72 -23.18 11.15
N GLU A 852 15.50 -22.15 10.90
CA GLU A 852 15.36 -20.82 11.49
C GLU A 852 15.05 -19.82 10.36
N CYS A 853 13.79 -19.45 10.24
CA CYS A 853 13.32 -18.40 9.34
C CYS A 853 13.22 -17.10 10.14
N THR A 854 13.78 -16.00 9.65
CA THR A 854 13.73 -14.72 10.35
C THR A 854 13.39 -13.58 9.41
N LEU A 855 12.56 -12.68 9.93
CA LEU A 855 11.94 -11.58 9.21
C LEU A 855 12.49 -10.26 9.80
N ILE A 856 13.29 -9.51 9.04
CA ILE A 856 13.93 -8.25 9.48
C ILE A 856 13.06 -7.05 9.08
N GLY A 857 12.87 -6.11 9.99
CA GLY A 857 11.90 -5.01 9.83
C GLY A 857 10.46 -5.53 9.97
N TYR A 858 10.26 -6.60 10.75
CA TYR A 858 8.97 -7.23 10.93
C TYR A 858 8.12 -6.47 11.95
N ARG A 859 6.86 -6.18 11.57
CA ARG A 859 5.94 -5.33 12.34
C ARG A 859 4.67 -6.02 12.86
N GLY A 860 4.60 -7.35 12.72
CA GLY A 860 3.68 -8.17 13.49
C GLY A 860 4.15 -8.38 14.94
N ASP A 861 3.26 -8.88 15.77
CA ASP A 861 3.51 -9.25 17.16
C ASP A 861 4.11 -10.66 17.18
N CYS A 862 5.42 -10.78 16.92
CA CYS A 862 6.12 -12.04 16.64
C CYS A 862 5.89 -13.18 17.65
N GLU A 863 5.82 -12.84 18.95
CA GLU A 863 5.60 -13.80 20.04
C GLU A 863 4.55 -13.29 21.01
N GLU A 864 3.78 -14.21 21.58
CA GLU A 864 2.81 -13.97 22.63
C GLU A 864 3.09 -14.96 23.76
N ASN A 865 3.40 -14.46 24.97
CA ASN A 865 3.76 -15.28 26.14
C ASN A 865 4.89 -16.31 25.89
N TYR A 866 5.94 -15.93 25.15
CA TYR A 866 7.08 -16.78 24.74
C TYR A 866 6.72 -17.96 23.81
N VAL A 867 5.57 -17.87 23.12
CA VAL A 867 5.13 -18.80 22.07
C VAL A 867 4.92 -18.02 20.77
N CYS A 868 4.96 -18.68 19.61
CA CYS A 868 4.51 -18.04 18.36
C CYS A 868 3.08 -17.50 18.50
N ASN A 869 2.87 -16.27 18.04
CA ASN A 869 1.54 -15.67 17.93
C ASN A 869 0.62 -16.60 17.12
N PRO A 870 -0.63 -16.87 17.57
CA PRO A 870 -1.55 -17.80 16.91
C PRO A 870 -1.93 -17.40 15.47
N LYS A 871 -1.59 -16.19 15.01
CA LYS A 871 -1.76 -15.72 13.63
C LYS A 871 -0.59 -16.08 12.71
N ILE A 872 0.52 -16.62 13.25
CA ILE A 872 1.65 -17.15 12.49
C ILE A 872 1.43 -18.65 12.27
N PHE A 873 0.84 -18.99 11.14
CA PHE A 873 0.55 -20.37 10.75
C PHE A 873 1.79 -21.03 10.15
N ILE A 874 2.25 -22.12 10.77
CA ILE A 874 3.36 -22.95 10.27
C ILE A 874 2.80 -24.32 9.87
N ASN A 875 2.70 -24.58 8.57
CA ASN A 875 2.28 -25.87 8.01
C ASN A 875 3.49 -26.63 7.48
N ILE A 876 3.54 -27.94 7.73
CA ILE A 876 4.70 -28.81 7.43
C ILE A 876 4.20 -30.00 6.62
N THR A 877 4.77 -30.21 5.43
CA THR A 877 4.40 -31.31 4.52
C THR A 877 5.58 -32.26 4.28
N ASN A 878 5.30 -33.57 4.23
CA ASN A 878 6.23 -34.67 3.93
C ASN A 878 7.56 -34.72 4.72
N LEU A 879 7.67 -33.99 5.83
CA LEU A 879 8.73 -34.09 6.83
C LEU A 879 8.12 -34.70 8.11
N TYR A 880 8.71 -35.78 8.62
CA TYR A 880 8.19 -36.54 9.75
C TYR A 880 9.19 -36.54 10.91
N GLY A 881 8.71 -36.44 12.15
CA GLY A 881 9.56 -36.40 13.35
C GLY A 881 8.80 -35.85 14.55
N SER A 882 9.50 -35.58 15.65
CA SER A 882 8.94 -34.82 16.78
C SER A 882 9.27 -33.34 16.61
N PHE A 883 8.25 -32.49 16.47
CA PHE A 883 8.42 -31.05 16.22
C PHE A 883 8.25 -30.22 17.48
N LYS A 884 9.05 -29.16 17.59
CA LYS A 884 8.84 -28.01 18.46
C LYS A 884 9.06 -26.74 17.64
N HIS A 885 8.27 -25.71 17.84
CA HIS A 885 8.51 -24.39 17.26
C HIS A 885 8.48 -23.33 18.36
N SER A 886 9.25 -22.27 18.17
CA SER A 886 9.24 -21.08 19.01
C SER A 886 9.52 -19.85 18.15
N CYS A 887 8.80 -18.77 18.41
CA CYS A 887 9.07 -17.47 17.82
C CYS A 887 9.69 -16.58 18.89
N LYS A 888 10.58 -15.67 18.50
CA LYS A 888 11.17 -14.69 19.41
C LYS A 888 11.33 -13.34 18.71
N ALA A 889 10.93 -12.26 19.37
CA ALA A 889 11.30 -10.91 19.00
C ALA A 889 12.77 -10.63 19.40
N SER A 890 13.58 -10.23 18.43
CA SER A 890 14.93 -9.69 18.65
C SER A 890 14.84 -8.20 18.98
N ASP A 891 15.71 -7.72 19.87
CA ASP A 891 15.86 -6.28 20.16
C ASP A 891 16.15 -5.47 18.88
N ASN A 892 16.79 -6.10 17.89
CA ASN A 892 17.18 -5.55 16.59
C ASN A 892 16.08 -5.61 15.50
N GLU A 893 14.79 -5.74 15.87
CA GLU A 893 13.65 -5.69 14.92
C GLU A 893 13.53 -6.92 14.00
N GLU A 894 13.92 -8.08 14.52
CA GLU A 894 13.91 -9.36 13.82
C GLU A 894 12.89 -10.31 14.48
N CYS A 895 11.97 -10.88 13.70
CA CYS A 895 11.10 -11.96 14.19
C CYS A 895 11.71 -13.32 13.84
N VAL A 896 12.30 -13.98 14.84
CA VAL A 896 13.03 -15.24 14.67
C VAL A 896 12.06 -16.41 14.89
N ILE A 897 11.66 -17.08 13.80
CA ILE A 897 10.77 -18.24 13.79
C ILE A 897 11.65 -19.50 13.71
N LYS A 898 11.84 -20.17 14.84
CA LYS A 898 12.69 -21.36 14.97
C LYS A 898 11.85 -22.63 15.05
N LEU A 899 11.92 -23.46 14.01
CA LEU A 899 11.43 -24.83 14.00
C LEU A 899 12.58 -25.78 14.37
N THR A 900 12.35 -26.66 15.34
CA THR A 900 13.25 -27.77 15.66
C THR A 900 12.50 -29.09 15.51
N CYS A 901 13.01 -29.95 14.65
CA CYS A 901 12.56 -31.32 14.51
C CYS A 901 13.60 -32.27 15.16
N TYR A 902 13.13 -33.36 15.75
CA TYR A 902 13.94 -34.46 16.28
C TYR A 902 13.58 -35.79 15.61
N ASN A 903 14.58 -36.64 15.32
CA ASN A 903 14.46 -37.90 14.59
C ASN A 903 13.77 -37.73 13.22
N CYS A 904 14.30 -36.82 12.40
CA CYS A 904 13.60 -36.27 11.24
C CYS A 904 13.77 -37.12 9.98
N GLU A 905 12.68 -37.66 9.43
CA GLU A 905 12.64 -38.36 8.15
C GLU A 905 12.09 -37.43 7.05
N LEU A 906 12.90 -37.17 6.02
CA LEU A 906 12.52 -36.39 4.83
C LEU A 906 11.97 -37.28 3.72
N ARG A 907 10.73 -37.03 3.27
CA ARG A 907 10.12 -37.68 2.10
C ARG A 907 10.05 -36.75 0.89
N GLY A 908 9.71 -37.30 -0.27
CA GLY A 908 9.61 -36.54 -1.52
C GLY A 908 8.53 -35.45 -1.45
N GLY A 909 8.83 -34.26 -1.98
CA GLY A 909 7.91 -33.12 -1.96
C GLY A 909 7.70 -32.53 -0.56
N ALA A 910 8.74 -32.49 0.26
CA ALA A 910 8.68 -31.85 1.57
C ALA A 910 8.83 -30.32 1.49
N SER A 911 7.99 -29.63 2.25
CA SER A 911 8.04 -28.17 2.37
C SER A 911 7.50 -27.69 3.72
N ILE A 912 7.95 -26.51 4.13
CA ILE A 912 7.42 -25.76 5.27
C ILE A 912 6.85 -24.46 4.73
N PHE A 913 5.59 -24.19 5.07
CA PHE A 913 4.87 -22.98 4.70
C PHE A 913 4.60 -22.16 5.96
N ILE A 914 5.12 -20.94 5.99
CA ILE A 914 4.93 -19.96 7.07
C ILE A 914 4.04 -18.85 6.51
N ASN A 915 2.94 -18.53 7.18
CA ASN A 915 2.06 -17.41 6.84
C ASN A 915 1.66 -16.65 8.10
N SER A 916 2.03 -15.36 8.18
CA SER A 916 1.49 -14.45 9.19
C SER A 916 0.24 -13.75 8.63
N LYS A 917 -0.90 -13.96 9.29
CA LYS A 917 -2.20 -13.30 9.03
C LYS A 917 -2.42 -12.06 9.91
N GLU A 918 -1.36 -11.34 10.26
CA GLU A 918 -1.44 -10.18 11.17
C GLU A 918 -1.71 -8.87 10.43
N LYS A 919 -2.22 -7.85 11.14
CA LYS A 919 -2.58 -6.56 10.52
C LYS A 919 -1.39 -5.92 9.77
N LEU A 920 -0.18 -5.93 10.35
CA LEU A 920 1.03 -5.36 9.74
C LEU A 920 2.16 -6.41 9.62
N SER A 921 1.82 -7.59 9.10
CA SER A 921 2.80 -8.60 8.70
C SER A 921 3.49 -8.21 7.39
N TYR A 922 4.63 -7.53 7.48
CA TYR A 922 5.55 -7.31 6.35
C TYR A 922 7.00 -7.52 6.81
N ALA A 923 7.93 -7.65 5.85
CA ALA A 923 9.36 -7.72 6.14
C ALA A 923 10.19 -7.05 5.04
N SER A 924 11.24 -6.32 5.44
CA SER A 924 12.21 -5.72 4.51
C SER A 924 13.22 -6.75 3.98
N LYS A 925 13.57 -7.74 4.80
CA LYS A 925 14.49 -8.83 4.45
C LYS A 925 14.05 -10.14 5.11
N ILE A 926 14.31 -11.26 4.45
CA ILE A 926 14.01 -12.60 4.96
C ILE A 926 15.30 -13.42 4.91
N TYR A 927 15.73 -13.97 6.05
CA TYR A 927 16.80 -14.98 6.08
C TYR A 927 16.28 -16.33 6.53
N VAL A 928 16.77 -17.40 5.91
CA VAL A 928 16.48 -18.78 6.30
C VAL A 928 17.80 -19.49 6.51
N ASN A 929 17.98 -20.08 7.69
CA ASN A 929 19.10 -20.94 8.04
C ASN A 929 18.58 -22.36 8.30
N ILE A 930 19.14 -23.36 7.62
CA ILE A 930 18.86 -24.77 7.89
C ILE A 930 20.11 -25.43 8.42
N THR A 931 20.00 -26.07 9.59
CA THR A 931 21.09 -26.77 10.28
C THR A 931 20.65 -28.19 10.62
N SER A 932 21.29 -29.18 10.00
CA SER A 932 21.13 -30.60 10.30
C SER A 932 22.33 -31.13 11.08
N ASP A 933 22.09 -32.06 11.99
CA ASP A 933 23.14 -32.98 12.42
C ASP A 933 23.60 -33.83 11.24
N SER A 934 24.93 -34.04 11.12
CA SER A 934 25.53 -34.97 10.16
C SER A 934 25.47 -36.41 10.70
N SER A 935 25.64 -37.41 9.83
CA SER A 935 25.98 -38.75 10.28
C SER A 935 27.35 -38.82 10.98
N ILE A 936 28.24 -37.86 10.74
CA ILE A 936 29.56 -37.77 11.38
C ILE A 936 29.39 -37.25 12.82
N PRO A 937 29.83 -38.00 13.85
CA PRO A 937 29.64 -37.62 15.25
C PRO A 937 30.17 -36.22 15.59
N ASN A 938 29.33 -35.41 16.24
CA ASN A 938 29.59 -34.04 16.70
C ASN A 938 29.82 -32.98 15.58
N GLU A 939 29.57 -33.30 14.32
CA GLU A 939 29.64 -32.34 13.21
C GLU A 939 28.22 -31.98 12.70
N ILE A 940 28.04 -30.72 12.30
CA ILE A 940 26.78 -30.21 11.74
C ILE A 940 26.95 -29.75 10.30
N SER A 941 25.87 -29.79 9.53
CA SER A 941 25.77 -29.18 8.20
C SER A 941 24.74 -28.04 8.26
N SER A 942 25.20 -26.80 8.07
CA SER A 942 24.41 -25.58 8.21
C SER A 942 24.59 -24.69 7.00
N ILE A 943 23.49 -24.11 6.49
CA ILE A 943 23.54 -23.15 5.39
C ILE A 943 22.44 -22.08 5.53
N ARG A 944 22.87 -20.83 5.37
CA ARG A 944 21.99 -19.65 5.37
C ARG A 944 21.84 -19.11 3.95
N ASN A 945 20.60 -18.90 3.50
CA ASN A 945 20.28 -18.02 2.38
C ASN A 945 19.46 -16.83 2.87
N GLU A 946 19.53 -15.73 2.13
CA GLU A 946 18.79 -14.50 2.40
C GLU A 946 18.19 -13.89 1.15
N LEU A 947 17.21 -13.01 1.36
CA LEU A 947 16.39 -12.42 0.32
C LEU A 947 15.98 -11.01 0.74
N TYR A 948 16.30 -10.03 -0.09
CA TYR A 948 16.04 -8.61 0.13
C TYR A 948 14.80 -8.18 -0.66
N ALA A 949 13.98 -7.28 -0.10
CA ALA A 949 12.98 -6.60 -0.90
C ALA A 949 13.66 -5.60 -1.86
N SER A 950 12.96 -5.21 -2.92
CA SER A 950 13.40 -4.17 -3.86
C SER A 950 13.42 -2.79 -3.18
N LYS A 951 14.21 -1.83 -3.68
CA LYS A 951 14.33 -0.51 -3.02
C LYS A 951 12.97 0.17 -2.86
N LYS A 952 12.60 0.58 -1.64
CA LYS A 952 11.25 1.07 -1.21
C LYS A 952 10.08 0.07 -1.26
N TYR A 953 10.36 -1.23 -1.34
CA TYR A 953 9.36 -2.28 -1.22
C TYR A 953 9.55 -3.08 0.07
N VAL A 954 8.47 -3.72 0.53
CA VAL A 954 8.50 -4.76 1.57
C VAL A 954 7.79 -6.02 1.08
N PHE A 955 8.18 -7.18 1.61
CA PHE A 955 7.49 -8.44 1.36
C PHE A 955 6.14 -8.45 2.09
N ILE A 956 5.06 -8.50 1.31
CA ILE A 956 3.67 -8.63 1.74
C ILE A 956 2.82 -8.94 0.49
N GLY A 957 1.76 -9.75 0.63
CA GLY A 957 0.81 -10.05 -0.43
C GLY A 957 0.53 -11.54 -0.64
N SER A 958 -0.17 -11.84 -1.74
CA SER A 958 -0.75 -13.15 -1.99
C SER A 958 0.28 -14.24 -2.36
N GLU A 959 1.39 -13.89 -3.02
CA GLU A 959 2.46 -14.83 -3.37
C GLU A 959 3.56 -14.91 -2.30
N ALA A 960 3.96 -16.14 -1.98
CA ALA A 960 5.01 -16.41 -1.00
C ALA A 960 6.43 -16.31 -1.57
N SER A 961 7.38 -15.83 -0.76
CA SER A 961 8.81 -15.89 -1.04
C SER A 961 9.33 -17.32 -0.87
N LYS A 962 10.14 -17.81 -1.81
CA LYS A 962 10.45 -19.26 -1.97
C LYS A 962 11.94 -19.53 -1.79
N PHE A 963 12.28 -20.38 -0.83
CA PHE A 963 13.65 -20.83 -0.54
C PHE A 963 13.80 -22.32 -0.90
N TYR A 964 14.97 -22.71 -1.41
CA TYR A 964 15.19 -24.03 -2.01
C TYR A 964 16.46 -24.70 -1.48
N TYR A 965 16.29 -25.78 -0.72
CA TYR A 965 17.40 -26.53 -0.12
C TYR A 965 17.34 -28.00 -0.52
N THR A 966 18.52 -28.58 -0.74
CA THR A 966 18.70 -30.00 -0.97
C THR A 966 19.41 -30.63 0.22
N LEU A 967 18.75 -31.64 0.80
CA LEU A 967 19.26 -32.44 1.91
C LEU A 967 19.76 -33.77 1.33
N THR A 968 21.08 -33.94 1.36
CA THR A 968 21.78 -35.16 0.96
C THR A 968 21.79 -36.13 2.15
N PRO A 969 21.12 -37.29 2.07
CA PRO A 969 21.17 -38.29 3.14
C PRO A 969 22.60 -38.79 3.35
N SER A 970 22.97 -39.05 4.59
CA SER A 970 24.33 -39.47 4.94
C SER A 970 24.34 -40.68 5.87
N LEU A 971 25.33 -41.55 5.71
CA LEU A 971 25.55 -42.76 6.51
C LEU A 971 27.00 -42.81 6.97
N PHE A 972 27.22 -42.98 8.27
CA PHE A 972 28.54 -43.10 8.88
C PHE A 972 28.75 -44.51 9.42
N LYS A 973 29.86 -45.15 9.05
CA LYS A 973 30.33 -46.40 9.65
C LYS A 973 31.72 -46.21 10.26
N SER A 974 32.03 -46.95 11.32
CA SER A 974 33.37 -47.01 11.87
C SER A 974 33.70 -48.38 12.44
N GLN A 975 34.96 -48.78 12.26
CA GLN A 975 35.55 -49.96 12.89
C GLN A 975 36.09 -49.68 14.31
N SER A 976 36.14 -48.41 14.71
CA SER A 976 36.67 -47.97 16.01
C SER A 976 35.56 -47.86 17.06
N SER A 977 35.76 -48.42 18.24
CA SER A 977 34.86 -48.28 19.39
C SER A 977 34.80 -46.86 19.98
N MET A 978 35.60 -45.92 19.47
CA MET A 978 35.54 -44.50 19.86
C MET A 978 34.32 -43.77 19.26
N TRP A 979 33.67 -44.32 18.24
CA TRP A 979 32.47 -43.74 17.63
C TRP A 979 31.37 -44.80 17.45
N LYS A 980 30.12 -44.40 17.64
CA LYS A 980 28.96 -45.23 17.30
C LYS A 980 28.89 -45.37 15.78
N SER A 981 28.82 -46.61 15.30
CA SER A 981 28.66 -46.93 13.88
C SER A 981 27.17 -46.90 13.47
N GLU A 982 26.92 -46.85 12.16
CA GLU A 982 25.58 -46.88 11.53
C GLU A 982 24.69 -45.69 11.95
N LEU A 983 25.31 -44.51 12.07
CA LEU A 983 24.61 -43.24 12.25
C LEU A 983 24.11 -42.68 10.91
N THR A 984 22.95 -42.04 10.94
CA THR A 984 22.38 -41.31 9.80
C THR A 984 22.25 -39.82 10.12
N GLY A 985 22.15 -39.00 9.07
CA GLY A 985 21.89 -37.56 9.16
C GLY A 985 21.76 -36.94 7.77
N TYR A 986 21.70 -35.62 7.66
CA TYR A 986 21.69 -34.93 6.37
C TYR A 986 22.83 -33.92 6.24
N HIS A 987 23.31 -33.76 5.01
CA HIS A 987 24.11 -32.60 4.60
C HIS A 987 23.23 -31.66 3.78
N VAL A 988 23.26 -30.37 4.12
CA VAL A 988 22.37 -29.35 3.54
C VAL A 988 23.15 -28.48 2.55
N SER A 989 22.58 -28.28 1.36
CA SER A 989 23.08 -27.37 0.33
C SER A 989 21.93 -26.53 -0.24
N SER A 990 22.26 -25.37 -0.82
CA SER A 990 21.29 -24.58 -1.58
C SER A 990 21.11 -25.21 -2.96
N GLU A 991 19.87 -25.36 -3.43
CA GLU A 991 19.59 -25.89 -4.77
C GLU A 991 19.64 -24.79 -5.82
N GLN A 992 19.05 -23.63 -5.50
CA GLN A 992 19.05 -22.42 -6.32
C GLN A 992 18.91 -21.18 -5.43
N PHE A 993 19.06 -19.99 -5.98
CA PHE A 993 18.81 -18.74 -5.26
C PHE A 993 17.33 -18.63 -4.84
N PRO A 994 17.01 -17.98 -3.70
CA PRO A 994 15.63 -17.72 -3.31
C PRO A 994 14.90 -16.85 -4.33
N LEU A 995 13.59 -17.08 -4.49
CA LEU A 995 12.73 -16.29 -5.36
C LEU A 995 11.82 -15.37 -4.53
N HIS A 996 11.70 -14.12 -4.98
CA HIS A 996 10.79 -13.14 -4.39
C HIS A 996 9.33 -13.61 -4.48
N GLY A 997 8.57 -13.42 -3.40
CA GLY A 997 7.11 -13.43 -3.43
C GLY A 997 6.55 -12.05 -3.76
N SER A 998 5.30 -11.81 -3.36
CA SER A 998 4.68 -10.50 -3.47
C SER A 998 5.47 -9.44 -2.71
N GLN A 999 5.61 -8.29 -3.37
CA GLN A 999 6.21 -7.08 -2.84
C GLN A 999 5.23 -5.94 -3.04
N SER A 1000 5.12 -5.06 -2.06
CA SER A 1000 4.32 -3.83 -2.12
C SER A 1000 5.19 -2.64 -1.75
N LEU A 1001 4.90 -1.47 -2.31
CA LEU A 1001 5.50 -0.22 -1.85
C LEU A 1001 5.01 0.07 -0.42
N ASP A 1002 5.77 0.87 0.33
CA ASP A 1002 5.35 1.33 1.67
C ASP A 1002 3.97 2.02 1.65
N ILE A 1003 3.63 2.69 0.54
CA ILE A 1003 2.34 3.36 0.31
C ILE A 1003 1.17 2.41 -0.02
N ASP A 1004 1.46 1.17 -0.46
CA ASP A 1004 0.44 0.15 -0.78
C ASP A 1004 0.16 -0.81 0.39
N LEU A 1005 0.83 -0.61 1.53
CA LEU A 1005 0.60 -1.39 2.74
C LEU A 1005 -0.86 -1.34 3.25
N PRO A 1006 -1.61 -0.22 3.20
CA PRO A 1006 -3.01 -0.24 3.62
C PRO A 1006 -3.89 -1.24 2.87
N ILE A 1007 -3.61 -1.49 1.58
CA ILE A 1007 -4.39 -2.41 0.73
C ILE A 1007 -3.82 -3.83 0.62
N SER A 1008 -2.61 -4.09 1.13
CA SER A 1008 -1.92 -5.38 1.01
C SER A 1008 -1.98 -6.24 2.28
N ALA A 1009 -2.04 -7.55 2.13
CA ALA A 1009 -2.30 -8.52 3.20
C ALA A 1009 -1.35 -9.72 3.17
N GLU A 1010 -1.03 -10.24 4.36
CA GLU A 1010 -0.24 -11.44 4.64
C GLU A 1010 1.24 -11.41 4.26
N LEU A 1011 2.08 -12.04 5.09
CA LEU A 1011 3.46 -12.34 4.76
C LEU A 1011 3.68 -13.84 4.74
N LYS A 1012 4.05 -14.36 3.56
CA LYS A 1012 4.20 -15.79 3.29
C LYS A 1012 5.61 -16.17 2.88
N VAL A 1013 6.11 -17.27 3.44
CA VAL A 1013 7.40 -17.88 3.09
C VAL A 1013 7.22 -19.38 2.88
N ILE A 1014 7.77 -19.92 1.78
CA ILE A 1014 7.85 -21.37 1.55
C ILE A 1014 9.31 -21.80 1.53
N ILE A 1015 9.62 -22.84 2.28
CA ILE A 1015 10.93 -23.48 2.32
C ILE A 1015 10.76 -24.88 1.73
N PHE A 1016 11.31 -25.13 0.55
CA PHE A 1016 11.31 -26.44 -0.12
C PHE A 1016 12.53 -27.25 0.30
N LEU A 1017 12.32 -28.52 0.62
CA LEU A 1017 13.32 -29.46 1.12
C LEU A 1017 13.39 -30.69 0.20
N TYR A 1018 14.35 -30.73 -0.71
CA TYR A 1018 14.52 -31.85 -1.64
C TYR A 1018 15.44 -32.93 -1.04
N LYS A 1019 15.00 -34.19 -1.08
CA LYS A 1019 15.87 -35.34 -0.77
C LYS A 1019 16.74 -35.63 -1.99
N SER A 1020 18.07 -35.55 -1.85
CA SER A 1020 19.00 -35.87 -2.95
C SER A 1020 18.88 -37.34 -3.38
N GLY A 1021 19.03 -37.60 -4.70
CA GLY A 1021 19.16 -38.96 -5.24
C GLY A 1021 20.54 -39.59 -5.02
N LEU A 1022 21.50 -38.82 -4.51
CA LEU A 1022 22.77 -39.28 -3.99
C LEU A 1022 22.77 -39.21 -2.47
N GLY A 1023 23.59 -40.02 -1.82
CA GLY A 1023 23.88 -39.89 -0.40
C GLY A 1023 25.38 -39.96 -0.11
N LEU A 1024 25.78 -39.38 1.03
CA LEU A 1024 27.17 -39.32 1.47
C LEU A 1024 27.49 -40.51 2.38
N PHE A 1025 28.28 -41.45 1.89
CA PHE A 1025 28.88 -42.50 2.71
C PHE A 1025 30.18 -41.97 3.34
N THR A 1026 30.33 -42.14 4.65
CA THR A 1026 31.59 -41.92 5.36
C THR A 1026 31.97 -43.18 6.13
N ASP A 1027 33.18 -43.71 5.91
CA ASP A 1027 33.71 -44.87 6.63
C ASP A 1027 35.03 -44.52 7.33
N ARG A 1028 35.20 -44.99 8.57
CA ARG A 1028 36.43 -44.85 9.36
C ARG A 1028 37.01 -46.22 9.70
N ILE A 1029 38.03 -46.59 8.93
CA ILE A 1029 38.75 -47.87 9.01
C ILE A 1029 40.14 -47.69 9.64
N PHE A 1030 40.73 -48.79 10.12
CA PHE A 1030 42.12 -48.78 10.58
C PHE A 1030 43.11 -48.92 9.41
N LYS A 1031 44.14 -48.07 9.35
CA LYS A 1031 45.23 -48.15 8.34
C LYS A 1031 46.04 -49.43 8.48
N GLN A 1032 46.23 -49.90 9.71
CA GLN A 1032 47.05 -51.04 10.08
C GLN A 1032 46.37 -51.82 11.21
N SER A 1033 46.38 -53.16 11.13
CA SER A 1033 45.90 -54.01 12.21
C SER A 1033 47.01 -54.25 13.25
N VAL A 1034 46.61 -54.57 14.49
CA VAL A 1034 47.52 -54.87 15.61
C VAL A 1034 48.56 -55.93 15.25
N LEU A 1035 48.19 -56.92 14.41
CA LEU A 1035 49.10 -57.98 13.98
C LEU A 1035 50.24 -57.45 13.08
N ILE A 1036 49.92 -56.59 12.11
CA ILE A 1036 50.88 -56.00 11.18
C ILE A 1036 51.76 -54.96 11.91
N PHE A 1037 51.19 -54.27 12.89
CA PHE A 1037 51.91 -53.36 13.77
C PHE A 1037 52.97 -54.07 14.62
N ILE A 1038 52.60 -55.18 15.28
CA ILE A 1038 53.53 -55.96 16.11
C ILE A 1038 54.63 -56.62 15.26
N SER A 1039 54.31 -57.16 14.09
CA SER A 1039 55.32 -57.75 13.20
C SER A 1039 56.28 -56.70 12.62
N GLY A 1040 55.78 -55.50 12.31
CA GLY A 1040 56.58 -54.33 11.93
C GLY A 1040 57.57 -53.95 13.02
N ILE A 1041 57.11 -53.79 14.27
CA ILE A 1041 57.99 -53.50 15.42
C ILE A 1041 59.09 -54.54 15.57
N LEU A 1042 58.75 -55.83 15.55
CA LEU A 1042 59.73 -56.91 15.73
C LEU A 1042 60.77 -56.89 14.61
N GLY A 1043 60.35 -56.76 13.35
CA GLY A 1043 61.26 -56.66 12.20
C GLY A 1043 62.20 -55.46 12.30
N SER A 1044 61.68 -54.28 12.63
CA SER A 1044 62.49 -53.07 12.80
C SER A 1044 63.48 -53.16 13.95
N VAL A 1045 63.09 -53.71 15.12
CA VAL A 1045 63.99 -53.88 16.27
C VAL A 1045 65.14 -54.83 15.93
N PHE A 1046 64.88 -55.97 15.28
CA PHE A 1046 65.95 -56.85 14.82
C PHE A 1046 66.80 -56.23 13.69
N GLY A 1047 66.22 -55.37 12.85
CA GLY A 1047 66.96 -54.57 11.87
C GLY A 1047 67.93 -53.56 12.50
N ILE A 1048 67.51 -52.89 13.56
CA ILE A 1048 68.35 -51.96 14.34
C ILE A 1048 69.48 -52.72 15.05
N LEU A 1049 69.19 -53.90 15.61
CA LEU A 1049 70.21 -54.79 16.18
C LEU A 1049 71.29 -55.13 15.12
N GLY A 1050 70.86 -55.53 13.92
CA GLY A 1050 71.76 -55.91 12.81
C GLY A 1050 72.59 -54.74 12.26
N SER A 1051 72.02 -53.54 12.13
CA SER A 1051 72.75 -52.37 11.62
C SER A 1051 73.80 -51.87 12.62
N LEU A 1052 73.47 -51.84 13.92
CA LEU A 1052 74.41 -51.51 14.99
C LEU A 1052 75.55 -52.54 15.09
N ALA A 1053 75.31 -53.82 14.85
CA ALA A 1053 76.38 -54.83 14.74
C ALA A 1053 77.37 -54.51 13.62
N GLY A 1054 76.89 -54.02 12.47
CA GLY A 1054 77.73 -53.57 11.36
C GLY A 1054 78.58 -52.34 11.70
N ILE A 1055 77.98 -51.36 12.38
CA ILE A 1055 78.67 -50.16 12.86
C ILE A 1055 79.72 -50.52 13.93
N MET A 1056 79.38 -51.43 14.86
CA MET A 1056 80.31 -51.96 15.86
C MET A 1056 81.51 -52.64 15.19
N ARG A 1057 81.29 -53.54 14.22
CA ARG A 1057 82.37 -54.18 13.44
C ARG A 1057 83.30 -53.16 12.79
N PHE A 1058 82.74 -52.14 12.15
CA PHE A 1058 83.54 -51.08 11.54
C PHE A 1058 84.33 -50.27 12.59
N TYR A 1059 83.71 -49.95 13.72
CA TYR A 1059 84.35 -49.26 14.83
C TYR A 1059 85.49 -50.08 15.44
N GLU A 1060 85.27 -51.35 15.77
CA GLU A 1060 86.30 -52.24 16.34
C GLU A 1060 87.48 -52.44 15.37
N GLY A 1061 87.21 -52.63 14.07
CA GLY A 1061 88.25 -52.75 13.05
C GLY A 1061 89.09 -51.47 12.93
N LYS A 1062 88.44 -50.31 12.92
CA LYS A 1062 89.12 -49.01 12.86
C LYS A 1062 89.84 -48.63 14.15
N TYR A 1063 89.30 -49.01 15.31
CA TYR A 1063 89.92 -48.85 16.63
C TYR A 1063 91.18 -49.70 16.76
N ASN A 1064 91.12 -50.99 16.39
CA ASN A 1064 92.28 -51.87 16.39
C ASN A 1064 93.36 -51.40 15.40
N SER A 1065 92.97 -50.95 14.21
CA SER A 1065 93.89 -50.35 13.23
C SER A 1065 94.53 -49.05 13.73
N LEU A 1066 93.78 -48.17 14.40
CA LEU A 1066 94.30 -46.96 15.04
C LEU A 1066 95.25 -47.30 16.20
N MET A 1067 94.94 -48.31 17.00
CA MET A 1067 95.78 -48.76 18.11
C MET A 1067 97.11 -49.34 17.61
N GLN A 1068 97.10 -50.18 16.57
CA GLN A 1068 98.32 -50.64 15.89
C GLN A 1068 99.13 -49.47 15.32
N ASN A 1069 98.48 -48.51 14.64
CA ASN A 1069 99.16 -47.32 14.13
C ASN A 1069 99.73 -46.43 15.24
N PHE A 1070 99.10 -46.36 16.41
CA PHE A 1070 99.60 -45.63 17.57
C PHE A 1070 100.83 -46.33 18.19
N LEU A 1071 100.78 -47.66 18.33
CA LEU A 1071 101.91 -48.49 18.77
C LEU A 1071 103.10 -48.38 17.81
N ASN A 1072 102.86 -48.44 16.49
CA ASN A 1072 103.88 -48.28 15.46
C ASN A 1072 104.47 -46.85 15.44
N ARG A 1073 103.66 -45.80 15.67
CA ARG A 1073 104.18 -44.43 15.86
C ARG A 1073 105.02 -44.30 17.13
N LYS A 1074 104.66 -45.01 18.20
CA LYS A 1074 105.41 -45.02 19.46
C LYS A 1074 106.79 -45.69 19.29
N SER A 1075 106.87 -46.85 18.64
CA SER A 1075 108.16 -47.50 18.35
C SER A 1075 109.06 -46.67 17.43
N PHE A 1076 108.47 -45.97 16.43
CA PHE A 1076 109.23 -45.04 15.58
C PHE A 1076 109.81 -43.85 16.37
N TYR A 1077 109.12 -43.39 17.41
CA TYR A 1077 109.59 -42.31 18.29
C TYR A 1077 110.75 -42.78 19.18
N ASP A 1078 110.68 -44.00 19.73
CA ASP A 1078 111.78 -44.60 20.50
C ASP A 1078 113.03 -44.83 19.65
N ILE A 1079 112.88 -45.28 18.40
CA ILE A 1079 114.00 -45.43 17.46
C ILE A 1079 114.66 -44.06 17.15
N LYS A 1080 113.85 -43.01 16.99
CA LYS A 1080 114.34 -41.64 16.74
C LYS A 1080 115.08 -41.05 17.94
N ASN A 1081 114.65 -41.36 19.17
CA ASN A 1081 115.33 -40.93 20.39
C ASN A 1081 116.63 -41.72 20.64
N LYS A 1082 116.63 -43.04 20.43
CA LYS A 1082 117.84 -43.88 20.58
C LYS A 1082 118.98 -43.53 19.61
N ARG A 1083 118.69 -42.91 18.45
CA ARG A 1083 119.71 -42.40 17.51
C ARG A 1083 120.20 -40.98 17.80
N ARG A 1084 119.64 -40.27 18.80
CA ARG A 1084 120.10 -38.93 19.21
C ARG A 1084 120.90 -38.90 20.51
N MET A 1085 120.75 -39.89 21.37
CA MET A 1085 121.62 -40.04 22.54
C MET A 1085 122.93 -40.72 22.11
N ILE A 1086 124.07 -40.17 22.55
CA ILE A 1086 125.41 -40.77 22.43
C ILE A 1086 125.88 -40.94 20.95
N HIS A 1087 125.68 -39.90 20.14
CA HIS A 1087 126.57 -39.60 19.01
C HIS A 1087 127.84 -38.83 19.47
N HIS A 1088 128.09 -38.79 20.79
CA HIS A 1088 129.05 -37.95 21.50
C HIS A 1088 129.73 -38.69 22.68
N THR A 1089 130.47 -39.75 22.40
CA THR A 1089 131.62 -40.24 23.19
C THR A 1089 132.43 -41.17 22.28
N ASN A 1090 133.73 -40.96 22.15
CA ASN A 1090 134.60 -41.81 21.35
C ASN A 1090 135.92 -42.04 22.10
N PHE A 1091 136.22 -43.30 22.41
CA PHE A 1091 137.38 -43.73 23.20
C PHE A 1091 137.69 -45.20 22.89
N GLY A 1092 138.43 -45.42 21.81
CA GLY A 1092 139.06 -46.70 21.45
C GLY A 1092 139.90 -46.49 20.20
N LYS A 1093 141.22 -46.63 20.19
CA LYS A 1093 142.21 -47.13 21.17
C LYS A 1093 142.20 -46.68 22.65
N ASP A 1094 141.92 -45.47 23.14
CA ASP A 1094 141.53 -44.14 22.62
C ASP A 1094 142.08 -43.74 21.23
N ASN A 1095 141.13 -43.69 20.30
CA ASN A 1095 141.17 -43.39 18.87
C ASN A 1095 142.01 -44.25 17.89
N GLU A 1096 141.37 -44.48 16.73
CA GLU A 1096 141.87 -44.26 15.35
C GLU A 1096 142.39 -45.42 14.44
N ILE A 1097 141.60 -45.66 13.37
CA ILE A 1097 141.92 -45.47 11.92
C ILE A 1097 142.11 -46.69 10.94
N LEU A 1098 141.31 -46.64 9.86
CA LEU A 1098 141.43 -47.19 8.47
C LEU A 1098 141.44 -48.74 8.24
N GLU A 1099 141.06 -49.26 7.05
CA GLU A 1099 140.90 -48.64 5.70
C GLU A 1099 139.54 -48.94 4.95
N ASP A 1100 139.57 -49.44 3.70
CA ASP A 1100 138.52 -49.25 2.64
C ASP A 1100 138.34 -50.48 1.68
N HIS A 1101 137.52 -50.30 0.62
CA HIS A 1101 137.21 -51.13 -0.57
C HIS A 1101 135.98 -52.06 -0.39
N GLY A 1102 134.95 -52.14 -1.27
CA GLY A 1102 134.58 -51.45 -2.54
C GLY A 1102 133.83 -52.44 -3.48
N SER A 1103 132.85 -52.14 -4.38
CA SER A 1103 132.13 -50.94 -4.88
C SER A 1103 130.65 -50.91 -4.38
N LYS A 1104 129.66 -50.04 -4.72
CA LYS A 1104 129.38 -48.96 -5.73
C LYS A 1104 128.75 -49.34 -7.11
N GLY A 1105 127.50 -48.89 -7.35
CA GLY A 1105 126.74 -48.85 -8.63
C GLY A 1105 125.69 -49.97 -8.80
N THR A 1106 124.46 -49.79 -9.33
CA THR A 1106 123.67 -48.62 -9.81
C THR A 1106 122.17 -49.04 -9.77
N LEU A 1107 121.21 -48.43 -9.06
CA LEU A 1107 120.48 -47.16 -9.28
C LEU A 1107 119.74 -46.98 -10.63
N ILE A 1108 118.41 -47.14 -10.63
CA ILE A 1108 117.42 -46.44 -11.49
C ILE A 1108 116.22 -46.07 -10.58
N VAL A 1109 115.54 -44.95 -10.85
CA VAL A 1109 114.61 -44.24 -9.93
C VAL A 1109 113.42 -43.64 -10.68
N GLU A 1110 112.20 -43.80 -10.13
CA GLU A 1110 110.94 -43.05 -10.44
C GLU A 1110 110.45 -43.14 -11.91
N GLU A 1111 109.28 -42.66 -12.36
CA GLU A 1111 108.19 -41.81 -11.82
C GLU A 1111 106.89 -42.63 -11.65
N VAL A 1112 105.92 -42.37 -10.75
CA VAL A 1112 105.31 -41.13 -10.22
C VAL A 1112 104.35 -40.41 -11.20
N LYS A 1113 103.04 -40.66 -11.02
CA LYS A 1113 102.00 -39.61 -11.10
C LYS A 1113 100.72 -40.02 -10.37
N LEU A 1114 100.57 -39.54 -9.13
CA LEU A 1114 99.25 -39.36 -8.54
C LEU A 1114 98.58 -38.13 -9.19
N ASN A 1115 97.24 -38.13 -9.21
CA ASN A 1115 96.51 -36.89 -8.95
C ASN A 1115 95.14 -37.23 -8.35
N THR A 1116 95.00 -37.00 -7.04
CA THR A 1116 93.75 -37.17 -6.28
C THR A 1116 93.61 -36.07 -5.23
N LEU A 1117 92.95 -35.00 -5.64
CA LEU A 1117 92.47 -33.83 -4.89
C LEU A 1117 91.45 -33.15 -5.85
N VAL A 1118 90.40 -32.45 -5.43
CA VAL A 1118 90.08 -31.86 -4.11
C VAL A 1118 88.66 -32.28 -3.68
N ARG A 1119 88.41 -32.30 -2.37
CA ARG A 1119 87.10 -32.04 -1.75
C ARG A 1119 87.31 -31.05 -0.60
#